data_AF-A0A7W8FYK9-F1
#
_entry.id   AF-A0A7W8FYK9-F1
#
_cell.length_a   1.000
_cell.length_b   1.000
_cell.length_c   1.000
_cell.angle_alpha   90.00
_cell.angle_beta   90.00
_cell.angle_gamma   90.00
#
_symmetry.space_group_name_H-M   'P 1'
#
loop_
_entity.id
_entity.type
_entity.pdbx_description
1 polymer ?
#
loop_
_entity_poly.entity_id
_entity_poly.type
_entity_poly.pdbx_seq_one_letter_code
_entity_poly.pdbx_strand_id
1 'polypeptide(L)'
;MTPFEDSRRLTGPSVWLRAPGAALELAPGIDVDAALLERWRAHVCAVVAELGWPVGEIVAVPHAAGASLAFEAPVDRLFCATEVNEWALGAAVLERDRLAPTQHHPVDPELLDFARTLRERSTDAESFFWQLLRDRRIAGLKFRRQHVLSPYVLDFYCDQLRFAIELDGGQHNEPSSVARDSRRDAFLASRGIDVFRIWNHDALARTGDVLVQLNHRITARRETLAAENLLLPAGEGAGRRMRAPRSVAASRRGHGVAPSSALRAPSPAGRRKLALPHAPGHPAAWDRALALHTLHALSRSEAEPALLALLDAARVRGVCASVDDDCVTLGRGSGQHSWPRSAPPSPDAVAWHALHGIPTALVTGSNGKTTTVRLLAALGRAHGWRVGSSSTEGLVVDGEVLRGGDYSGPVGARTVLRETRVDAAVLETARGGMLRRGLAVDAADVAVITNVSADHFGEYGVFDIARLAQVKFTVARAVAEHGLLVLNADDAALRQCATAHAGRIGWFGLDIESPALFAARAAGQPVCGVRGGRLLLQRDGTAHDLGAVAAMPLSVDGRARYNIANLAAAALAASEIGIAASTVAQVFAHFGEDNADNRGRLERWSVDGVAVWLDYAHNPDGLAALLDVARGGAARGRLGLLLGQAGNRRDEDLRDLAATAARWAPARVVLKDIVGYERGRAEGAVAAVLRDALLACGMPAGAIAYCGDEVEAVRELLAWAQPGDTLVLPVHGVAARRAVIELLDGRAR
;
A
#
# COMPACT_ATOMS: atom_id res chain seq x y z
N MET A 1 9.80 -18.03 0.36
CA MET A 1 9.23 -16.66 0.39
C MET A 1 8.51 -16.43 -0.91
N THR A 2 7.28 -15.94 -0.88
CA THR A 2 6.60 -15.37 -2.06
C THR A 2 7.49 -14.29 -2.69
N PRO A 3 7.55 -14.17 -4.03
CA PRO A 3 8.47 -13.25 -4.70
C PRO A 3 7.93 -11.81 -4.74
N PHE A 4 6.85 -11.53 -4.02
CA PHE A 4 6.12 -10.27 -4.04
C PHE A 4 5.74 -9.86 -2.62
N GLU A 5 5.66 -8.54 -2.41
CA GLU A 5 5.21 -7.92 -1.16
C GLU A 5 3.69 -7.74 -1.13
N ASP A 6 3.10 -7.41 -2.28
CA ASP A 6 1.69 -7.07 -2.39
C ASP A 6 1.15 -7.45 -3.77
N SER A 7 -0.07 -7.97 -3.80
CA SER A 7 -0.83 -8.31 -5.01
C SER A 7 -2.28 -7.88 -4.78
N ARG A 8 -2.81 -7.04 -5.66
CA ARG A 8 -4.05 -6.30 -5.36
C ARG A 8 -4.91 -6.01 -6.58
N ARG A 9 -6.22 -5.90 -6.30
CA ARG A 9 -7.26 -5.49 -7.24
C ARG A 9 -7.34 -3.97 -7.33
N LEU A 10 -7.28 -3.45 -8.55
CA LEU A 10 -7.56 -2.05 -8.88
C LEU A 10 -8.99 -1.98 -9.42
N THR A 11 -9.90 -1.39 -8.66
CA THR A 11 -11.34 -1.38 -8.98
C THR A 11 -11.76 -0.21 -9.88
N GLY A 12 -10.81 0.63 -10.28
CA GLY A 12 -11.03 1.82 -11.09
C GLY A 12 -9.69 2.42 -11.53
N PRO A 13 -9.71 3.63 -12.14
CA PRO A 13 -8.50 4.29 -12.63
C PRO A 13 -7.42 4.38 -11.54
N SER A 14 -6.18 4.09 -11.88
CA SER A 14 -5.04 4.09 -10.96
C SER A 14 -3.87 4.88 -11.53
N VAL A 15 -2.78 4.99 -10.77
CA VAL A 15 -1.55 5.63 -11.26
C VAL A 15 -0.97 4.89 -12.48
N TRP A 16 -1.23 3.59 -12.60
CA TRP A 16 -0.79 2.76 -13.71
C TRP A 16 -1.85 2.71 -14.83
N LEU A 17 -3.07 2.29 -14.50
CA LEU A 17 -4.10 1.86 -15.46
C LEU A 17 -5.28 2.83 -15.57
N ARG A 18 -5.89 2.97 -16.75
CA ARG A 18 -7.09 3.82 -16.93
C ARG A 18 -8.37 3.07 -16.59
N ALA A 19 -8.37 1.74 -16.76
CA ALA A 19 -9.46 0.86 -16.39
C ALA A 19 -9.14 0.04 -15.12
N PRO A 20 -10.13 -0.71 -14.58
CA PRO A 20 -9.88 -1.73 -13.56
C PRO A 20 -8.83 -2.76 -14.01
N GLY A 21 -8.18 -3.39 -13.03
CA GLY A 21 -7.12 -4.34 -13.30
C GLY A 21 -6.48 -4.91 -12.05
N ALA A 22 -5.28 -5.47 -12.19
CA ALA A 22 -4.49 -5.95 -11.07
C ALA A 22 -3.10 -5.29 -11.07
N ALA A 23 -2.54 -5.11 -9.87
CA ALA A 23 -1.17 -4.65 -9.68
C ALA A 23 -0.45 -5.55 -8.67
N LEU A 24 0.85 -5.72 -8.87
CA LEU A 24 1.71 -6.50 -7.99
C LEU A 24 3.03 -5.76 -7.76
N GLU A 25 3.49 -5.74 -6.51
CA GLU A 25 4.79 -5.21 -6.10
C GLU A 25 5.75 -6.35 -5.81
N LEU A 26 6.90 -6.35 -6.50
CA LEU A 26 7.98 -7.30 -6.26
C LEU A 26 8.57 -7.12 -4.86
N ALA A 27 8.95 -8.24 -4.22
CA ALA A 27 9.60 -8.19 -2.93
C ALA A 27 11.03 -7.63 -3.01
N PRO A 28 11.48 -6.84 -2.01
CA PRO A 28 12.85 -6.35 -1.90
C PRO A 28 13.85 -7.49 -1.91
N GLY A 29 14.99 -7.25 -2.55
CA GLY A 29 16.11 -8.20 -2.62
C GLY A 29 16.01 -9.22 -3.76
N ILE A 30 14.98 -9.16 -4.61
CA ILE A 30 14.99 -9.83 -5.91
C ILE A 30 15.70 -8.92 -6.92
N ASP A 31 16.75 -9.43 -7.55
CA ASP A 31 17.47 -8.71 -8.60
C ASP A 31 16.54 -8.54 -9.83
N VAL A 32 16.22 -7.29 -10.14
CA VAL A 32 15.35 -6.92 -11.26
C VAL A 32 16.22 -6.52 -12.43
N ASP A 33 16.31 -7.43 -13.41
CA ASP A 33 16.86 -7.11 -14.72
C ASP A 33 15.75 -6.87 -15.75
N ALA A 34 16.11 -6.22 -16.85
CA ALA A 34 15.17 -5.93 -17.94
C ALA A 34 14.52 -7.22 -18.50
N ALA A 35 15.27 -8.32 -18.51
CA ALA A 35 14.80 -9.60 -19.04
C ALA A 35 13.73 -10.24 -18.13
N LEU A 36 13.80 -10.06 -16.81
CA LEU A 36 12.80 -10.51 -15.86
C LEU A 36 11.50 -9.74 -16.06
N LEU A 37 11.59 -8.41 -16.18
CA LEU A 37 10.42 -7.56 -16.45
C LEU A 37 9.76 -7.91 -17.79
N GLU A 38 10.56 -8.13 -18.83
CA GLU A 38 10.06 -8.53 -20.14
C GLU A 38 9.38 -9.90 -20.11
N ARG A 39 10.00 -10.90 -19.46
CA ARG A 39 9.37 -12.23 -19.25
C ARG A 39 8.07 -12.13 -18.47
N TRP A 40 8.07 -11.38 -17.37
CA TRP A 40 6.88 -11.20 -16.54
C TRP A 40 5.73 -10.57 -17.34
N ARG A 41 6.02 -9.49 -18.09
CA ARG A 41 5.07 -8.86 -19.00
C ARG A 41 4.58 -9.82 -20.09
N ALA A 42 5.47 -10.60 -20.69
CA ALA A 42 5.13 -11.56 -21.74
C ALA A 42 4.21 -12.67 -21.22
N HIS A 43 4.44 -13.18 -20.01
CA HIS A 43 3.58 -14.18 -19.37
C HIS A 43 2.18 -13.64 -19.08
N VAL A 44 2.07 -12.42 -18.56
CA VAL A 44 0.77 -11.76 -18.38
C VAL A 44 0.04 -11.63 -19.72
N CYS A 45 0.72 -11.10 -20.75
CA CYS A 45 0.13 -10.92 -22.08
C CYS A 45 -0.36 -12.24 -22.69
N ALA A 46 0.45 -13.30 -22.59
CA ALA A 46 0.10 -14.62 -23.10
C ALA A 46 -1.14 -15.19 -22.39
N VAL A 47 -1.21 -15.10 -21.06
CA VAL A 47 -2.37 -15.63 -20.31
C VAL A 47 -3.63 -14.80 -20.56
N VAL A 48 -3.53 -13.47 -20.60
CA VAL A 48 -4.66 -12.59 -20.92
C VAL A 48 -5.26 -12.95 -22.29
N ALA A 49 -4.41 -13.21 -23.29
CA ALA A 49 -4.86 -13.66 -24.60
C ALA A 49 -5.53 -15.04 -24.57
N GLU A 50 -4.96 -16.01 -23.85
CA GLU A 50 -5.54 -17.36 -23.68
C GLU A 50 -6.90 -17.32 -22.97
N LEU A 51 -7.05 -16.45 -21.97
CA LEU A 51 -8.32 -16.25 -21.25
C LEU A 51 -9.38 -15.51 -22.08
N GLY A 52 -9.03 -15.01 -23.27
CA GLY A 52 -9.92 -14.26 -24.15
C GLY A 52 -10.33 -12.90 -23.60
N TRP A 53 -9.52 -12.31 -22.72
CA TRP A 53 -9.78 -10.98 -22.18
C TRP A 53 -9.38 -9.90 -23.19
N PRO A 54 -10.02 -8.71 -23.17
CA PRO A 54 -9.59 -7.59 -23.98
C PRO A 54 -8.14 -7.23 -23.71
N VAL A 55 -7.36 -7.00 -24.76
CA VAL A 55 -5.97 -6.53 -24.63
C VAL A 55 -6.00 -5.08 -24.18
N GLY A 56 -5.76 -4.86 -22.89
CA GLY A 56 -5.66 -3.53 -22.29
C GLY A 56 -4.22 -3.10 -22.02
N GLU A 57 -4.07 -2.02 -21.26
CA GLU A 57 -2.76 -1.49 -20.87
C GLU A 57 -2.02 -2.46 -19.94
N ILE A 58 -0.72 -2.68 -20.20
CA ILE A 58 0.19 -3.41 -19.30
C ILE A 58 1.37 -2.48 -19.00
N VAL A 59 1.57 -2.17 -17.72
CA VAL A 59 2.57 -1.23 -17.22
C VAL A 59 3.51 -1.97 -16.29
N ALA A 60 4.80 -2.03 -16.63
CA ALA A 60 5.86 -2.58 -15.78
C ALA A 60 6.88 -1.49 -15.49
N VAL A 61 7.15 -1.20 -14.22
CA VAL A 61 8.01 -0.08 -13.81
C VAL A 61 9.02 -0.53 -12.76
N PRO A 62 10.33 -0.44 -13.04
CA PRO A 62 11.34 -0.59 -12.00
C PRO A 62 11.33 0.59 -11.03
N HIS A 63 11.70 0.32 -9.79
CA HIS A 63 11.85 1.33 -8.73
C HIS A 63 12.94 0.92 -7.73
N ALA A 64 13.29 1.79 -6.79
CA ALA A 64 14.45 1.62 -5.91
C ALA A 64 14.48 0.29 -5.13
N ALA A 65 13.32 -0.24 -4.73
CA ALA A 65 13.23 -1.53 -4.02
C ALA A 65 12.93 -2.76 -4.89
N GLY A 66 12.72 -2.64 -6.21
CA GLY A 66 12.22 -3.74 -7.04
C GLY A 66 11.48 -3.27 -8.29
N ALA A 67 10.29 -3.79 -8.53
CA ALA A 67 9.43 -3.36 -9.63
C ALA A 67 7.95 -3.58 -9.35
N SER A 68 7.11 -2.78 -9.99
CA SER A 68 5.66 -2.95 -10.03
C SER A 68 5.23 -3.41 -11.43
N LEU A 69 4.28 -4.35 -11.53
CA LEU A 69 3.56 -4.61 -12.78
C LEU A 69 2.07 -4.52 -12.53
N ALA A 70 1.40 -3.70 -13.34
CA ALA A 70 -0.05 -3.59 -13.39
C ALA A 70 -0.58 -3.88 -14.79
N PHE A 71 -1.76 -4.47 -14.89
CA PHE A 71 -2.44 -4.67 -16.18
C PHE A 71 -3.96 -4.59 -16.06
N GLU A 72 -4.61 -4.10 -17.12
CA GLU A 72 -6.07 -4.00 -17.20
C GLU A 72 -6.72 -5.37 -17.32
N ALA A 73 -7.84 -5.55 -16.63
CA ALA A 73 -8.63 -6.78 -16.64
C ALA A 73 -10.12 -6.45 -16.50
N PRO A 74 -11.03 -7.34 -16.96
CA PRO A 74 -12.46 -7.14 -16.76
C PRO A 74 -12.80 -6.98 -15.27
N VAL A 75 -13.74 -6.06 -14.96
CA VAL A 75 -14.08 -5.69 -13.56
C VAL A 75 -14.72 -6.85 -12.78
N ASP A 76 -15.32 -7.80 -13.47
CA ASP A 76 -15.84 -9.04 -12.89
C ASP A 76 -14.75 -10.07 -12.62
N ARG A 77 -13.52 -9.92 -13.18
CA ARG A 77 -12.44 -10.93 -13.12
C ARG A 77 -11.20 -10.52 -12.31
N LEU A 78 -11.36 -9.55 -11.41
CA LEU A 78 -10.21 -8.94 -10.74
C LEU A 78 -9.48 -9.88 -9.76
N PHE A 79 -10.13 -10.91 -9.21
CA PHE A 79 -9.43 -11.90 -8.37
C PHE A 79 -8.61 -12.86 -9.24
N CYS A 80 -9.17 -13.32 -10.35
CA CYS A 80 -8.41 -14.08 -11.33
C CYS A 80 -7.22 -13.25 -11.85
N ALA A 81 -7.38 -11.94 -12.04
CA ALA A 81 -6.31 -11.06 -12.51
C ALA A 81 -5.13 -10.98 -11.52
N THR A 82 -5.36 -11.02 -10.21
CA THR A 82 -4.26 -11.09 -9.23
C THR A 82 -3.51 -12.42 -9.33
N GLU A 83 -4.23 -13.54 -9.47
CA GLU A 83 -3.62 -14.87 -9.66
C GLU A 83 -2.82 -14.97 -10.96
N VAL A 84 -3.28 -14.33 -12.04
CA VAL A 84 -2.51 -14.21 -13.30
C VAL A 84 -1.18 -13.49 -13.05
N ASN A 85 -1.20 -12.38 -12.32
CA ASN A 85 0.02 -11.59 -12.07
C ASN A 85 1.03 -12.36 -11.21
N GLU A 86 0.54 -12.99 -10.13
CA GLU A 86 1.34 -13.80 -9.21
C GLU A 86 1.98 -15.00 -9.92
N TRP A 87 1.19 -15.71 -10.74
CA TRP A 87 1.70 -16.82 -11.55
C TRP A 87 2.75 -16.34 -12.54
N ALA A 88 2.49 -15.24 -13.26
CA ALA A 88 3.38 -14.73 -14.29
C ALA A 88 4.74 -14.31 -13.72
N LEU A 89 4.76 -13.70 -12.53
CA LEU A 89 5.98 -13.40 -11.82
C LEU A 89 6.72 -14.69 -11.41
N GLY A 90 5.99 -15.64 -10.81
CA GLY A 90 6.56 -16.93 -10.40
C GLY A 90 7.21 -17.69 -11.55
N ALA A 91 6.55 -17.73 -12.71
CA ALA A 91 7.07 -18.33 -13.93
C ALA A 91 8.32 -17.61 -14.44
N ALA A 92 8.30 -16.26 -14.49
CA ALA A 92 9.42 -15.45 -14.95
C ALA A 92 10.68 -15.64 -14.07
N VAL A 93 10.51 -15.76 -12.75
CA VAL A 93 11.60 -16.03 -11.79
C VAL A 93 12.15 -17.45 -11.97
N LEU A 94 11.27 -18.46 -12.11
CA LEU A 94 11.70 -19.84 -12.33
C LEU A 94 12.48 -20.02 -13.64
N GLU A 95 12.08 -19.33 -14.70
CA GLU A 95 12.80 -19.34 -15.98
C GLU A 95 14.18 -18.70 -15.86
N ARG A 96 14.29 -17.56 -15.16
CA ARG A 96 15.58 -16.93 -14.87
C ARG A 96 16.51 -17.89 -14.12
N ASP A 97 15.99 -18.57 -13.10
CA ASP A 97 16.79 -19.44 -12.25
C ASP A 97 17.19 -20.76 -12.95
N ARG A 98 16.40 -21.23 -13.93
CA ARG A 98 16.74 -22.38 -14.81
C ARG A 98 17.85 -22.06 -15.81
N LEU A 99 17.97 -20.80 -16.23
CA LEU A 99 18.98 -20.33 -17.19
C LEU A 99 20.35 -20.03 -16.55
N ALA A 100 20.48 -20.13 -15.21
CA ALA A 100 21.73 -19.92 -14.50
C ALA A 100 22.66 -21.16 -14.60
N PRO A 101 23.96 -21.01 -14.95
CA PRO A 101 24.85 -22.16 -15.16
C PRO A 101 25.12 -22.95 -13.86
N THR A 102 24.91 -24.26 -13.89
CA THR A 102 25.26 -25.19 -12.80
C THR A 102 26.71 -25.66 -12.91
N GLN A 103 27.49 -25.56 -11.83
CA GLN A 103 28.85 -26.11 -11.75
C GLN A 103 28.80 -27.64 -11.80
N HIS A 104 29.44 -28.26 -12.79
CA HIS A 104 29.61 -29.71 -12.93
C HIS A 104 30.90 -30.18 -12.25
N HIS A 105 30.82 -31.19 -11.37
CA HIS A 105 31.98 -31.98 -10.99
C HIS A 105 32.24 -33.06 -12.05
N PRO A 106 33.51 -33.35 -12.41
CA PRO A 106 33.83 -34.40 -13.36
C PRO A 106 33.46 -35.77 -12.80
N VAL A 107 32.75 -36.57 -13.60
CA VAL A 107 32.33 -37.94 -13.26
C VAL A 107 33.35 -38.92 -13.84
N ASP A 108 33.76 -39.90 -13.05
CA ASP A 108 34.73 -40.92 -13.45
C ASP A 108 34.21 -41.76 -14.65
N PRO A 109 34.94 -41.82 -15.79
CA PRO A 109 34.54 -42.58 -16.96
C PRO A 109 34.33 -44.09 -16.72
N GLU A 110 35.10 -44.72 -15.83
CA GLU A 110 34.96 -46.17 -15.55
C GLU A 110 33.65 -46.47 -14.83
N LEU A 111 33.23 -45.60 -13.91
CA LEU A 111 31.95 -45.68 -13.20
C LEU A 111 30.74 -45.45 -14.12
N LEU A 112 30.89 -44.62 -15.15
CA LEU A 112 29.85 -44.41 -16.16
C LEU A 112 29.65 -45.66 -17.03
N ASP A 113 30.73 -46.37 -17.37
CA ASP A 113 30.65 -47.60 -18.15
C ASP A 113 30.11 -48.78 -17.32
N PHE A 114 30.50 -48.85 -16.04
CA PHE A 114 29.91 -49.77 -15.08
C PHE A 114 28.39 -49.55 -14.92
N ALA A 115 27.94 -48.29 -14.78
CA ALA A 115 26.52 -47.97 -14.69
C ALA A 115 25.74 -48.29 -15.99
N ARG A 116 26.38 -48.26 -17.17
CA ARG A 116 25.77 -48.74 -18.42
C ARG A 116 25.57 -50.25 -18.38
N THR A 117 26.59 -51.00 -17.97
CA THR A 117 26.54 -52.46 -17.82
C THR A 117 25.43 -52.88 -16.85
N LEU A 118 25.26 -52.16 -15.73
CA LEU A 118 24.16 -52.39 -14.77
C LEU A 118 22.76 -52.15 -15.38
N ARG A 119 22.61 -51.19 -16.29
CA ARG A 119 21.33 -50.94 -16.98
C ARG A 119 20.97 -52.03 -17.99
N GLU A 120 21.96 -52.73 -18.52
CA GLU A 120 21.80 -53.85 -19.46
C GLU A 120 21.55 -55.17 -18.73
N ARG A 121 22.12 -55.34 -17.52
CA ARG A 121 21.99 -56.52 -16.67
C ARG A 121 21.06 -56.29 -15.47
N SER A 122 20.02 -55.47 -15.63
CA SER A 122 19.10 -55.16 -14.52
C SER A 122 18.29 -56.38 -14.11
N THR A 123 18.11 -56.58 -12.80
CA THR A 123 17.27 -57.66 -12.27
C THR A 123 15.80 -57.50 -12.66
N ASP A 124 15.01 -58.57 -12.55
CA ASP A 124 13.55 -58.52 -12.78
C ASP A 124 12.87 -57.50 -11.85
N ALA A 125 13.34 -57.42 -10.60
CA ALA A 125 12.88 -56.44 -9.61
C ALA A 125 13.20 -55.01 -10.04
N GLU A 126 14.43 -54.70 -10.47
CA GLU A 126 14.80 -53.37 -10.98
C GLU A 126 14.03 -52.98 -12.25
N SER A 127 13.87 -53.92 -13.17
CA SER A 127 13.15 -53.69 -14.42
C SER A 127 11.69 -53.37 -14.16
N PHE A 128 11.04 -54.16 -13.30
CA PHE A 128 9.67 -53.94 -12.87
C PHE A 128 9.50 -52.62 -12.11
N PHE A 129 10.35 -52.35 -11.12
CA PHE A 129 10.25 -51.13 -10.31
C PHE A 129 10.56 -49.87 -11.12
N TRP A 130 11.45 -49.95 -12.12
CA TRP A 130 11.70 -48.84 -13.04
C TRP A 130 10.46 -48.46 -13.87
N GLN A 131 9.62 -49.41 -14.26
CA GLN A 131 8.36 -49.10 -14.96
C GLN A 131 7.38 -48.28 -14.10
N LEU A 132 7.46 -48.46 -12.78
CA LEU A 132 6.68 -47.70 -11.81
C LEU A 132 7.24 -46.29 -11.61
N LEU A 133 8.56 -46.11 -11.60
CA LEU A 133 9.23 -44.83 -11.30
C LEU A 133 9.44 -43.91 -12.51
N ARG A 134 9.57 -44.46 -13.72
CA ARG A 134 9.88 -43.67 -14.93
C ARG A 134 8.76 -42.67 -15.25
N ASP A 135 9.07 -41.71 -16.12
CA ASP A 135 8.09 -40.74 -16.64
C ASP A 135 7.34 -39.95 -15.56
N ARG A 136 7.97 -39.74 -14.39
CA ARG A 136 7.42 -38.99 -13.24
C ARG A 136 6.13 -39.57 -12.65
N ARG A 137 5.90 -40.87 -12.86
CA ARG A 137 4.66 -41.56 -12.47
C ARG A 137 4.42 -41.64 -10.96
N ILE A 138 5.46 -41.47 -10.14
CA ILE A 138 5.35 -41.39 -8.68
C ILE A 138 5.57 -39.94 -8.21
N ALA A 139 4.53 -39.35 -7.61
CA ALA A 139 4.54 -38.03 -6.97
C ALA A 139 5.07 -36.85 -7.84
N GLY A 140 5.06 -37.00 -9.17
CA GLY A 140 5.58 -36.02 -10.13
C GLY A 140 7.12 -35.92 -10.17
N LEU A 141 7.82 -36.83 -9.46
CA LEU A 141 9.26 -36.77 -9.22
C LEU A 141 10.05 -37.41 -10.36
N LYS A 142 11.17 -36.78 -10.74
CA LYS A 142 12.08 -37.36 -11.73
C LYS A 142 13.09 -38.29 -11.06
N PHE A 143 12.92 -39.60 -11.26
CA PHE A 143 13.91 -40.62 -10.89
C PHE A 143 14.84 -40.93 -12.07
N ARG A 144 16.12 -41.15 -11.76
CA ARG A 144 17.16 -41.60 -12.71
C ARG A 144 17.58 -43.02 -12.32
N ARG A 145 17.68 -43.92 -13.31
CA ARG A 145 18.10 -45.31 -13.11
C ARG A 145 19.63 -45.46 -13.21
N GLN A 146 20.22 -46.21 -12.28
CA GLN A 146 21.66 -46.46 -12.16
C GLN A 146 22.44 -45.14 -12.21
N HIS A 147 22.16 -44.27 -11.24
CA HIS A 147 22.72 -42.92 -11.15
C HIS A 147 24.12 -42.96 -10.54
N VAL A 148 25.11 -42.49 -11.30
CA VAL A 148 26.49 -42.40 -10.82
C VAL A 148 26.61 -41.20 -9.87
N LEU A 149 26.99 -41.50 -8.63
CA LEU A 149 27.40 -40.54 -7.61
C LEU A 149 28.74 -41.02 -7.06
N SER A 150 29.83 -40.60 -7.70
CA SER A 150 31.18 -41.10 -7.41
C SER A 150 31.49 -41.10 -5.89
N PRO A 151 31.93 -42.25 -5.32
CA PRO A 151 32.38 -43.47 -6.01
C PRO A 151 31.32 -44.57 -6.20
N TYR A 152 30.02 -44.28 -6.03
CA TYR A 152 28.95 -45.28 -6.04
C TYR A 152 27.98 -45.13 -7.22
N VAL A 153 27.23 -46.20 -7.50
CA VAL A 153 26.07 -46.19 -8.41
C VAL A 153 24.82 -46.53 -7.60
N LEU A 154 23.79 -45.69 -7.73
CA LEU A 154 22.52 -45.84 -7.02
C LEU A 154 21.46 -46.38 -7.99
N ASP A 155 20.69 -47.40 -7.60
CA ASP A 155 19.72 -48.05 -8.49
C ASP A 155 18.68 -47.07 -9.03
N PHE A 156 18.10 -46.25 -8.14
CA PHE A 156 17.28 -45.11 -8.52
C PHE A 156 17.59 -43.87 -7.68
N TYR A 157 17.67 -42.71 -8.31
CA TYR A 157 17.94 -41.45 -7.61
C TYR A 157 17.02 -40.32 -8.06
N CYS A 158 16.44 -39.62 -7.09
CA CYS A 158 15.69 -38.38 -7.27
C CYS A 158 16.48 -37.19 -6.72
N ASP A 159 16.98 -36.36 -7.63
CA ASP A 159 17.76 -35.17 -7.29
C ASP A 159 16.92 -34.14 -6.49
N GLN A 160 15.63 -34.02 -6.82
CA GLN A 160 14.71 -33.06 -6.20
C GLN A 160 14.53 -33.28 -4.70
N LEU A 161 14.69 -34.52 -4.23
CA LEU A 161 14.55 -34.89 -2.81
C LEU A 161 15.87 -35.35 -2.17
N ARG A 162 16.97 -35.36 -2.93
CA ARG A 162 18.20 -36.07 -2.57
C ARG A 162 17.86 -37.45 -2.00
N PHE A 163 17.11 -38.23 -2.78
CA PHE A 163 16.49 -39.46 -2.31
C PHE A 163 16.87 -40.62 -3.22
N ALA A 164 17.45 -41.66 -2.64
CA ALA A 164 17.89 -42.85 -3.32
C ALA A 164 16.98 -44.03 -2.98
N ILE A 165 16.71 -44.90 -3.95
CA ILE A 165 16.04 -46.19 -3.75
C ILE A 165 17.03 -47.26 -4.19
N GLU A 166 17.28 -48.22 -3.31
CA GLU A 166 18.17 -49.36 -3.56
C GLU A 166 17.36 -50.66 -3.48
N LEU A 167 17.50 -51.51 -4.48
CA LEU A 167 16.82 -52.81 -4.54
C LEU A 167 17.81 -53.91 -4.15
N ASP A 168 17.52 -54.56 -3.03
CA ASP A 168 18.46 -55.48 -2.40
C ASP A 168 18.13 -56.94 -2.75
N GLY A 169 19.09 -57.62 -3.37
CA GLY A 169 19.05 -59.05 -3.68
C GLY A 169 19.91 -59.78 -2.67
N GLY A 170 19.30 -60.24 -1.57
CA GLY A 170 20.00 -60.69 -0.37
C GLY A 170 21.32 -61.44 -0.59
N GLN A 171 22.40 -60.93 0.03
CA GLN A 171 23.67 -61.64 0.18
C GLN A 171 24.18 -61.57 1.63
N HIS A 172 24.43 -62.76 2.17
CA HIS A 172 25.26 -63.19 3.30
C HIS A 172 25.77 -62.13 4.31
N ASN A 173 25.41 -62.34 5.59
CA ASN A 173 26.01 -61.74 6.79
C ASN A 173 27.51 -62.11 6.96
N GLU A 174 28.37 -61.69 6.04
CA GLU A 174 29.82 -61.70 6.25
C GLU A 174 30.26 -60.40 6.95
N PRO A 175 31.12 -60.46 7.99
CA PRO A 175 31.61 -59.26 8.69
C PRO A 175 32.32 -58.22 7.80
N SER A 176 32.82 -58.64 6.63
CA SER A 176 33.47 -57.80 5.62
C SER A 176 32.48 -56.92 4.83
N SER A 177 31.22 -57.34 4.70
CA SER A 177 30.15 -56.60 3.99
C SER A 177 29.61 -55.44 4.83
N VAL A 178 29.41 -55.68 6.13
CA VAL A 178 28.85 -54.71 7.10
C VAL A 178 29.70 -53.44 7.18
N ALA A 179 31.03 -53.57 7.16
CA ALA A 179 31.95 -52.42 7.22
C ALA A 179 31.98 -51.61 5.90
N ARG A 180 31.66 -52.23 4.77
CA ARG A 180 31.59 -51.57 3.45
C ARG A 180 30.27 -50.81 3.29
N ASP A 181 29.16 -51.43 3.69
CA ASP A 181 27.83 -50.82 3.63
C ASP A 181 27.70 -49.64 4.61
N SER A 182 28.28 -49.77 5.81
CA SER A 182 28.32 -48.66 6.76
C SER A 182 29.07 -47.42 6.24
N ARG A 183 30.15 -47.63 5.46
CA ARG A 183 30.90 -46.50 4.84
C ARG A 183 30.11 -45.88 3.69
N ARG A 184 29.42 -46.69 2.89
CA ARG A 184 28.54 -46.23 1.81
C ARG A 184 27.39 -45.39 2.38
N ASP A 185 26.75 -45.87 3.44
CA ASP A 185 25.63 -45.17 4.09
C ASP A 185 26.08 -43.86 4.72
N ALA A 186 27.23 -43.86 5.40
CA ALA A 186 27.82 -42.63 5.94
C ALA A 186 28.17 -41.61 4.84
N PHE A 187 28.69 -42.08 3.70
CA PHE A 187 28.97 -41.21 2.56
C PHE A 187 27.70 -40.59 1.98
N LEU A 188 26.65 -41.39 1.73
CA LEU A 188 25.39 -40.89 1.19
C LEU A 188 24.70 -39.93 2.17
N ALA A 189 24.68 -40.28 3.46
CA ALA A 189 24.17 -39.40 4.51
C ALA A 189 24.94 -38.06 4.58
N SER A 190 26.28 -38.07 4.42
CA SER A 190 27.10 -36.84 4.39
C SER A 190 26.78 -35.92 3.21
N ARG A 191 26.20 -36.46 2.13
CA ARG A 191 25.71 -35.71 0.98
C ARG A 191 24.24 -35.27 1.12
N GLY A 192 23.64 -35.54 2.28
CA GLY A 192 22.23 -35.27 2.57
C GLY A 192 21.28 -36.15 1.74
N ILE A 193 21.72 -37.35 1.37
CA ILE A 193 20.92 -38.31 0.61
C ILE A 193 20.22 -39.26 1.58
N ASP A 194 18.89 -39.30 1.52
CA ASP A 194 18.09 -40.30 2.23
C ASP A 194 17.93 -41.54 1.36
N VAL A 195 18.17 -42.72 1.94
CA VAL A 195 18.20 -44.00 1.21
C VAL A 195 17.06 -44.88 1.68
N PHE A 196 16.27 -45.38 0.73
CA PHE A 196 15.19 -46.32 0.96
C PHE A 196 15.51 -47.67 0.32
N ARG A 197 15.78 -48.68 1.15
CA ARG A 197 16.09 -50.05 0.72
C ARG A 197 14.82 -50.89 0.63
N ILE A 198 14.68 -51.64 -0.46
CA ILE A 198 13.56 -52.53 -0.72
C ILE A 198 14.11 -53.91 -1.08
N TRP A 199 13.63 -54.96 -0.44
CA TRP A 199 13.99 -56.32 -0.80
C TRP A 199 13.40 -56.71 -2.17
N ASN A 200 14.20 -57.35 -3.03
CA ASN A 200 13.76 -57.75 -4.37
C ASN A 200 12.46 -58.58 -4.37
N HIS A 201 12.29 -59.46 -3.39
CA HIS A 201 11.04 -60.22 -3.21
C HIS A 201 9.85 -59.31 -2.94
N ASP A 202 9.99 -58.31 -2.07
CA ASP A 202 8.89 -57.40 -1.72
C ASP A 202 8.55 -56.43 -2.85
N ALA A 203 9.54 -56.02 -3.65
CA ALA A 203 9.33 -55.21 -4.84
C ALA A 203 8.39 -55.89 -5.84
N LEU A 204 8.49 -57.22 -5.99
CA LEU A 204 7.71 -58.02 -6.94
C LEU A 204 6.42 -58.60 -6.34
N ALA A 205 6.46 -59.11 -5.11
CA ALA A 205 5.35 -59.85 -4.49
C ALA A 205 4.44 -58.97 -3.60
N ARG A 206 4.93 -57.82 -3.15
CA ARG A 206 4.24 -56.91 -2.22
C ARG A 206 4.28 -55.45 -2.67
N THR A 207 4.21 -55.24 -3.98
CA THR A 207 4.39 -53.92 -4.61
C THR A 207 3.47 -52.84 -4.03
N GLY A 208 2.22 -53.17 -3.71
CA GLY A 208 1.28 -52.21 -3.10
C GLY A 208 1.77 -51.65 -1.76
N ASP A 209 2.26 -52.53 -0.88
CA ASP A 209 2.82 -52.14 0.43
C ASP A 209 4.08 -51.30 0.25
N VAL A 210 4.94 -51.67 -0.70
CA VAL A 210 6.17 -50.94 -1.01
C VAL A 210 5.87 -49.53 -1.54
N LEU A 211 4.85 -49.36 -2.38
CA LEU A 211 4.46 -48.04 -2.90
C LEU A 211 3.88 -47.14 -1.81
N VAL A 212 3.11 -47.69 -0.86
CA VAL A 212 2.63 -46.93 0.31
C VAL A 212 3.80 -46.45 1.17
N GLN A 213 4.76 -47.34 1.47
CA GLN A 213 5.97 -46.98 2.22
C GLN A 213 6.82 -45.93 1.49
N LEU A 214 6.98 -46.08 0.17
CA LEU A 214 7.68 -45.12 -0.66
C LEU A 214 7.02 -43.74 -0.61
N ASN A 215 5.68 -43.67 -0.72
CA ASN A 215 4.96 -42.41 -0.66
C ASN A 215 5.08 -41.74 0.72
N HIS A 216 5.00 -42.52 1.81
CA HIS A 216 5.26 -42.00 3.16
C HIS A 216 6.68 -41.44 3.30
N ARG A 217 7.68 -42.16 2.79
CA ARG A 217 9.08 -41.73 2.82
C ARG A 217 9.30 -40.43 2.03
N ILE A 218 8.67 -40.33 0.85
CA ILE A 218 8.70 -39.12 0.00
C ILE A 218 8.08 -37.92 0.73
N THR A 219 6.91 -38.11 1.36
CA THR A 219 6.23 -37.04 2.12
C THR A 219 7.08 -36.61 3.32
N ALA A 220 7.57 -37.56 4.11
CA ALA A 220 8.44 -37.27 5.25
C ALA A 220 9.74 -36.57 4.83
N ARG A 221 10.33 -36.96 3.68
CA ARG A 221 11.54 -36.30 3.16
C ARG A 221 11.24 -34.89 2.66
N ARG A 222 10.08 -34.63 2.04
CA ARG A 222 9.63 -33.27 1.70
C ARG A 222 9.50 -32.38 2.93
N GLU A 223 8.90 -32.92 4.00
CA GLU A 223 8.77 -32.21 5.29
C GLU A 223 10.13 -31.98 5.93
N THR A 224 11.02 -32.96 5.90
CA THR A 224 12.37 -32.84 6.45
C THR A 224 13.20 -31.84 5.66
N LEU A 225 13.15 -31.83 4.33
CA LEU A 225 13.82 -30.80 3.53
C LEU A 225 13.19 -29.41 3.72
N ALA A 226 11.89 -29.33 4.00
CA ALA A 226 11.23 -28.09 4.39
C ALA A 226 11.67 -27.62 5.79
N ALA A 227 11.86 -28.54 6.73
CA ALA A 227 12.28 -28.28 8.10
C ALA A 227 13.80 -28.02 8.22
N GLU A 228 14.65 -28.71 7.46
CA GLU A 228 16.09 -28.44 7.29
C GLU A 228 16.29 -27.05 6.65
N ASN A 229 15.37 -26.59 5.79
CA ASN A 229 15.30 -25.21 5.31
C ASN A 229 14.74 -24.22 6.35
N LEU A 230 14.12 -24.69 7.44
CA LEU A 230 13.60 -23.90 8.56
C LEU A 230 14.56 -23.89 9.78
N LEU A 231 15.49 -24.85 9.87
CA LEU A 231 16.41 -25.06 10.98
C LEU A 231 17.88 -24.89 10.53
N LEU A 232 18.28 -23.63 10.36
CA LEU A 232 19.55 -23.18 10.93
C LEU A 232 19.23 -22.13 12.01
N PRO A 233 19.96 -22.12 13.14
CA PRO A 233 19.48 -21.49 14.38
C PRO A 233 19.54 -19.96 14.32
N ALA A 234 18.46 -19.29 14.72
CA ALA A 234 18.62 -18.24 15.72
C ALA A 234 19.05 -18.97 17.01
N GLY A 235 20.25 -18.69 17.50
CA GLY A 235 20.94 -19.49 18.51
C GLY A 235 20.16 -19.68 19.81
N GLU A 236 20.21 -20.92 20.32
CA GLU A 236 20.01 -21.21 21.74
C GLU A 236 21.28 -20.89 22.54
N GLY A 237 21.06 -20.41 23.76
CA GLY A 237 21.81 -20.77 24.96
C GLY A 237 21.20 -20.00 26.14
N ALA A 238 20.67 -20.59 27.21
CA ALA A 238 20.54 -21.95 27.71
C ALA A 238 19.45 -21.86 28.82
N GLY A 239 18.66 -22.84 29.25
CA GLY A 239 18.71 -24.29 29.23
C GLY A 239 18.41 -24.80 30.64
N ARG A 240 17.21 -25.33 30.92
CA ARG A 240 17.00 -26.44 31.88
C ARG A 240 15.57 -27.03 31.89
N ARG A 241 15.57 -28.37 31.77
CA ARG A 241 14.57 -29.45 32.03
C ARG A 241 13.48 -29.09 33.08
N MET A 242 12.25 -29.67 33.10
CA MET A 242 11.82 -31.04 32.81
C MET A 242 10.27 -31.18 32.84
N ARG A 243 9.72 -32.04 31.96
CA ARG A 243 8.47 -32.86 32.00
C ARG A 243 7.08 -32.27 32.37
N ALA A 244 6.11 -32.75 31.58
CA ALA A 244 4.66 -32.46 31.53
C ALA A 244 3.88 -32.67 32.84
N PRO A 245 2.66 -32.08 32.92
CA PRO A 245 1.49 -32.95 32.83
C PRO A 245 0.26 -32.34 32.11
N ARG A 246 -0.71 -33.24 31.86
CA ARG A 246 -2.03 -33.04 31.26
C ARG A 246 -2.92 -32.03 32.02
N SER A 247 -3.65 -31.23 31.23
CA SER A 247 -5.03 -30.73 31.37
C SER A 247 -5.59 -30.14 32.70
N VAL A 248 -6.18 -28.94 32.53
CA VAL A 248 -7.33 -28.29 33.25
C VAL A 248 -7.06 -27.32 34.44
N ALA A 249 -7.59 -26.09 34.25
CA ALA A 249 -8.07 -25.04 35.19
C ALA A 249 -7.16 -23.92 35.78
N ALA A 250 -7.53 -22.68 35.38
CA ALA A 250 -7.71 -21.41 36.12
C ALA A 250 -6.54 -20.54 36.69
N SER A 251 -6.61 -19.24 36.30
CA SER A 251 -6.45 -18.00 37.11
C SER A 251 -5.07 -17.28 37.29
N ARG A 252 -5.04 -16.05 36.72
CA ARG A 252 -4.54 -14.72 37.20
C ARG A 252 -3.04 -14.36 37.27
N ARG A 253 -2.74 -13.19 36.64
CA ARG A 253 -1.79 -12.06 36.91
C ARG A 253 -0.30 -12.41 37.10
N GLY A 254 0.72 -11.69 36.62
CA GLY A 254 0.87 -10.40 35.92
C GLY A 254 2.35 -9.95 36.06
N HIS A 255 2.84 -9.14 35.10
CA HIS A 255 4.07 -8.29 35.11
C HIS A 255 5.45 -8.96 35.33
N GLY A 256 6.56 -8.57 34.69
CA GLY A 256 6.86 -7.49 33.74
C GLY A 256 8.38 -7.37 33.50
N VAL A 257 8.72 -6.71 32.38
CA VAL A 257 9.86 -5.78 32.13
C VAL A 257 11.31 -6.33 32.01
N ALA A 258 11.78 -6.42 30.74
CA ALA A 258 12.89 -5.71 30.03
C ALA A 258 14.30 -5.52 30.69
N PRO A 259 15.34 -4.93 30.03
CA PRO A 259 15.58 -4.56 28.60
C PRO A 259 17.05 -4.80 28.06
N SER A 260 17.30 -4.39 26.79
CA SER A 260 18.57 -3.81 26.24
C SER A 260 19.75 -4.77 25.95
N SER A 261 20.62 -4.65 24.93
CA SER A 261 20.86 -3.84 23.72
C SER A 261 22.19 -4.31 23.11
N ALA A 262 22.38 -4.25 21.78
CA ALA A 262 23.54 -3.62 21.09
C ALA A 262 23.73 -4.15 19.65
N LEU A 263 23.93 -3.19 18.74
CA LEU A 263 24.13 -3.31 17.29
C LEU A 263 25.58 -3.66 16.88
N ARG A 264 25.73 -4.33 15.73
CA ARG A 264 26.87 -4.15 14.81
C ARG A 264 26.47 -4.52 13.35
N ALA A 265 27.01 -3.77 12.39
CA ALA A 265 26.70 -3.78 10.94
C ALA A 265 27.82 -4.51 10.11
N PRO A 266 27.80 -4.57 8.75
CA PRO A 266 27.72 -5.83 7.98
C PRO A 266 28.86 -6.10 6.96
N SER A 267 28.95 -7.33 6.40
CA SER A 267 29.59 -7.66 5.09
C SER A 267 29.30 -9.14 4.66
N PRO A 268 29.58 -9.60 3.42
CA PRO A 268 28.66 -9.54 2.29
C PRO A 268 28.30 -10.91 1.67
N ALA A 269 27.16 -10.91 0.96
CA ALA A 269 26.78 -11.71 -0.22
C ALA A 269 27.02 -13.23 -0.25
N GLY A 270 25.92 -13.98 -0.17
CA GLY A 270 25.80 -15.34 -0.69
C GLY A 270 24.37 -15.57 -1.22
N ARG A 271 24.23 -15.64 -2.54
CA ARG A 271 22.94 -15.74 -3.28
C ARG A 271 22.08 -16.92 -2.79
N ARG A 272 20.87 -16.64 -2.29
CA ARG A 272 19.85 -17.63 -1.91
C ARG A 272 18.91 -17.89 -3.10
N LYS A 273 18.76 -19.15 -3.53
CA LYS A 273 17.78 -19.59 -4.54
C LYS A 273 16.40 -19.74 -3.89
N LEU A 274 15.38 -19.16 -4.51
CA LEU A 274 14.00 -19.10 -4.00
C LEU A 274 13.24 -20.38 -4.38
N ALA A 275 12.62 -21.06 -3.41
CA ALA A 275 11.57 -22.05 -3.66
C ALA A 275 10.22 -21.49 -3.19
N LEU A 276 9.20 -21.54 -4.05
CA LEU A 276 7.85 -21.04 -3.80
C LEU A 276 6.92 -22.15 -3.29
N PRO A 277 6.09 -21.90 -2.27
CA PRO A 277 5.09 -22.85 -1.78
C PRO A 277 3.87 -22.90 -2.71
N HIS A 278 3.27 -24.09 -2.89
CA HIS A 278 2.03 -24.26 -3.65
C HIS A 278 0.98 -24.92 -2.76
N ALA A 279 -0.14 -24.23 -2.57
CA ALA A 279 -1.36 -24.80 -1.97
C ALA A 279 -2.29 -25.33 -3.08
N PRO A 280 -3.05 -26.42 -2.85
CA PRO A 280 -4.06 -26.90 -3.81
C PRO A 280 -5.09 -25.78 -4.08
N GLY A 281 -5.25 -25.38 -5.35
CA GLY A 281 -6.18 -24.31 -5.77
C GLY A 281 -5.54 -23.10 -6.45
N HIS A 282 -4.21 -22.93 -6.35
CA HIS A 282 -3.48 -21.85 -7.03
C HIS A 282 -2.83 -22.31 -8.34
N PRO A 283 -2.58 -21.42 -9.31
CA PRO A 283 -1.91 -21.76 -10.56
C PRO A 283 -0.47 -22.24 -10.34
N ALA A 284 -0.10 -23.38 -10.93
CA ALA A 284 1.24 -23.96 -10.78
C ALA A 284 2.30 -23.17 -11.56
N ALA A 285 3.13 -22.39 -10.86
CA ALA A 285 4.19 -21.57 -11.49
C ALA A 285 5.20 -22.38 -12.34
N TRP A 286 5.36 -23.68 -12.08
CA TRP A 286 6.28 -24.57 -12.79
C TRP A 286 5.65 -25.37 -13.94
N ASP A 287 4.33 -25.32 -14.10
CA ASP A 287 3.57 -26.06 -15.11
C ASP A 287 2.49 -25.16 -15.73
N ARG A 288 2.77 -24.65 -16.92
CA ARG A 288 1.89 -23.72 -17.62
C ARG A 288 0.54 -24.34 -17.99
N ALA A 289 0.49 -25.63 -18.33
CA ALA A 289 -0.77 -26.26 -18.73
C ALA A 289 -1.72 -26.40 -17.54
N LEU A 290 -1.19 -26.82 -16.39
CA LEU A 290 -1.95 -26.89 -15.15
C LEU A 290 -2.38 -25.49 -14.67
N ALA A 291 -1.48 -24.50 -14.77
CA ALA A 291 -1.81 -23.12 -14.42
C ALA A 291 -2.95 -22.57 -15.29
N LEU A 292 -2.89 -22.75 -16.61
CA LEU A 292 -3.97 -22.32 -17.51
C LEU A 292 -5.29 -23.01 -17.19
N HIS A 293 -5.27 -24.30 -16.86
CA HIS A 293 -6.49 -25.00 -16.43
C HIS A 293 -7.13 -24.36 -15.20
N THR A 294 -6.33 -24.07 -14.16
CA THR A 294 -6.79 -23.38 -12.94
C THR A 294 -7.30 -21.98 -13.26
N LEU A 295 -6.54 -21.20 -14.04
CA LEU A 295 -6.91 -19.83 -14.42
C LEU A 295 -8.20 -19.76 -15.26
N HIS A 296 -8.43 -20.71 -16.17
CA HIS A 296 -9.71 -20.82 -16.88
C HIS A 296 -10.87 -21.20 -15.96
N ALA A 297 -10.64 -21.98 -14.90
CA ALA A 297 -11.67 -22.29 -13.92
C ALA A 297 -12.04 -21.04 -13.10
N LEU A 298 -11.05 -20.31 -12.58
CA LEU A 298 -11.23 -19.06 -11.85
C LEU A 298 -11.89 -17.98 -12.72
N SER A 299 -11.37 -17.80 -13.94
CA SER A 299 -11.96 -16.96 -14.99
C SER A 299 -13.25 -17.54 -15.60
N ARG A 300 -13.88 -18.57 -15.03
CA ARG A 300 -15.29 -18.89 -15.34
C ARG A 300 -16.16 -18.72 -14.11
N SER A 301 -15.67 -19.05 -12.92
CA SER A 301 -16.41 -18.85 -11.67
C SER A 301 -16.68 -17.37 -11.36
N GLU A 302 -15.78 -16.47 -11.75
CA GLU A 302 -15.95 -15.03 -11.52
C GLU A 302 -16.84 -14.33 -12.56
N ALA A 303 -17.45 -15.05 -13.50
CA ALA A 303 -18.07 -14.42 -14.67
C ALA A 303 -19.36 -13.74 -14.29
N GLU A 304 -19.48 -12.45 -14.56
CA GLU A 304 -20.72 -11.71 -14.31
C GLU A 304 -21.21 -11.02 -15.59
N PRO A 305 -21.66 -11.77 -16.63
CA PRO A 305 -22.09 -11.17 -17.90
C PRO A 305 -23.22 -10.15 -17.74
N ALA A 306 -24.13 -10.38 -16.80
CA ALA A 306 -25.23 -9.45 -16.52
C ALA A 306 -24.72 -8.12 -15.93
N LEU A 307 -23.70 -8.17 -15.06
CA LEU A 307 -23.05 -6.97 -14.53
C LEU A 307 -22.38 -6.19 -15.66
N LEU A 308 -21.59 -6.87 -16.51
CA LEU A 308 -20.91 -6.22 -17.64
C LEU A 308 -21.90 -5.57 -18.60
N ALA A 309 -22.99 -6.26 -18.95
CA ALA A 309 -24.05 -5.72 -19.81
C ALA A 309 -24.69 -4.46 -19.21
N LEU A 310 -24.91 -4.44 -17.89
CA LEU A 310 -25.45 -3.28 -17.19
C LEU A 310 -24.47 -2.09 -17.20
N LEU A 311 -23.19 -2.33 -16.94
CA LEU A 311 -22.15 -1.29 -16.95
C LEU A 311 -21.95 -0.71 -18.35
N ASP A 312 -21.94 -1.55 -19.38
CA ASP A 312 -21.86 -1.09 -20.77
C ASP A 312 -23.09 -0.26 -21.16
N ALA A 313 -24.29 -0.71 -20.75
CA ALA A 313 -25.52 0.05 -20.98
C ALA A 313 -25.51 1.42 -20.31
N ALA A 314 -24.93 1.53 -19.11
CA ALA A 314 -24.76 2.79 -18.39
C ALA A 314 -23.75 3.71 -19.08
N ARG A 315 -22.59 3.16 -19.47
CA ARG A 315 -21.53 3.88 -20.20
C ARG A 315 -22.04 4.48 -21.51
N VAL A 316 -22.77 3.70 -22.31
CA VAL A 316 -23.37 4.17 -23.58
C VAL A 316 -24.36 5.32 -23.36
N ARG A 317 -25.01 5.37 -22.20
CA ARG A 317 -25.99 6.41 -21.83
C ARG A 317 -25.38 7.58 -21.06
N GLY A 318 -24.07 7.57 -20.80
CA GLY A 318 -23.42 8.60 -19.98
C GLY A 318 -23.84 8.60 -18.51
N VAL A 319 -24.37 7.48 -18.00
CA VAL A 319 -24.75 7.33 -16.60
C VAL A 319 -23.57 6.78 -15.81
N CYS A 320 -23.16 7.49 -14.75
CA CYS A 320 -22.10 7.05 -13.85
C CYS A 320 -22.45 5.72 -13.21
N ALA A 321 -21.48 4.82 -13.09
CA ALA A 321 -21.64 3.53 -12.45
C ALA A 321 -20.55 3.29 -11.40
N SER A 322 -20.90 2.68 -10.27
CA SER A 322 -19.93 2.23 -9.28
C SER A 322 -20.21 0.79 -8.88
N VAL A 323 -19.15 0.00 -8.77
CA VAL A 323 -19.20 -1.40 -8.36
C VAL A 323 -18.29 -1.60 -7.16
N ASP A 324 -18.77 -2.34 -6.19
CA ASP A 324 -17.96 -2.90 -5.12
C ASP A 324 -18.23 -4.40 -4.93
N ASP A 325 -17.82 -4.95 -3.79
CA ASP A 325 -17.95 -6.38 -3.52
C ASP A 325 -19.42 -6.78 -3.24
N ASP A 326 -20.30 -5.83 -2.90
CA ASP A 326 -21.68 -6.10 -2.46
C ASP A 326 -22.73 -5.67 -3.48
N CYS A 327 -22.51 -4.56 -4.19
CA CYS A 327 -23.53 -3.94 -5.04
C CYS A 327 -22.98 -3.24 -6.29
N VAL A 328 -23.88 -3.08 -7.26
CA VAL A 328 -23.72 -2.18 -8.40
C VAL A 328 -24.68 -1.01 -8.23
N THR A 329 -24.17 0.20 -8.42
CA THR A 329 -24.93 1.45 -8.31
C THR A 329 -24.84 2.19 -9.64
N LEU A 330 -25.97 2.67 -10.14
CA LEU A 330 -26.05 3.61 -11.25
C LEU A 330 -26.59 4.95 -10.76
N GLY A 331 -26.08 6.07 -11.29
CA GLY A 331 -26.44 7.41 -10.81
C GLY A 331 -25.82 7.76 -9.45
N ARG A 332 -26.15 8.94 -8.93
CA ARG A 332 -25.61 9.48 -7.66
C ARG A 332 -26.68 10.29 -6.92
N GLY A 333 -26.51 10.43 -5.61
CA GLY A 333 -27.42 11.23 -4.78
C GLY A 333 -28.86 10.72 -4.89
N SER A 334 -29.83 11.63 -5.07
CA SER A 334 -31.25 11.28 -5.21
C SER A 334 -31.60 10.49 -6.48
N GLY A 335 -30.76 10.51 -7.52
CA GLY A 335 -30.96 9.76 -8.76
C GLY A 335 -30.10 8.51 -8.84
N GLN A 336 -29.59 8.03 -7.71
CA GLN A 336 -28.92 6.72 -7.66
C GLN A 336 -29.93 5.60 -7.52
N HIS A 337 -29.58 4.44 -8.08
CA HIS A 337 -30.23 3.17 -7.77
C HIS A 337 -29.15 2.10 -7.60
N SER A 338 -29.27 1.30 -6.54
CA SER A 338 -28.32 0.23 -6.22
C SER A 338 -29.00 -1.14 -6.20
N TRP A 339 -28.32 -2.14 -6.74
CA TRP A 339 -28.76 -3.54 -6.74
C TRP A 339 -27.66 -4.44 -6.17
N PRO A 340 -28.02 -5.56 -5.52
CA PRO A 340 -27.04 -6.57 -5.14
C PRO A 340 -26.21 -6.99 -6.36
N ARG A 341 -24.88 -7.07 -6.19
CA ARG A 341 -23.97 -7.47 -7.28
C ARG A 341 -24.30 -8.86 -7.82
N SER A 342 -24.80 -9.74 -6.96
CA SER A 342 -25.24 -11.09 -7.31
C SER A 342 -26.51 -11.14 -8.17
N ALA A 343 -27.26 -10.03 -8.28
CA ALA A 343 -28.52 -9.96 -9.02
C ALA A 343 -28.70 -8.57 -9.66
N PRO A 344 -27.82 -8.17 -10.60
CA PRO A 344 -27.97 -6.91 -11.31
C PRO A 344 -29.19 -6.98 -12.25
N PRO A 345 -29.94 -5.88 -12.44
CA PRO A 345 -31.05 -5.85 -13.38
C PRO A 345 -30.55 -6.00 -14.82
N SER A 346 -31.41 -6.48 -15.72
CA SER A 346 -31.15 -6.35 -17.15
C SER A 346 -31.21 -4.87 -17.57
N PRO A 347 -30.46 -4.44 -18.58
CA PRO A 347 -30.52 -3.07 -19.08
C PRO A 347 -31.94 -2.56 -19.41
N ASP A 348 -32.83 -3.44 -19.86
CA ASP A 348 -34.22 -3.08 -20.21
C ASP A 348 -35.12 -2.87 -18.98
N ALA A 349 -34.75 -3.44 -17.83
CA ALA A 349 -35.48 -3.28 -16.58
C ALA A 349 -35.08 -2.00 -15.80
N VAL A 350 -34.03 -1.30 -16.25
CA VAL A 350 -33.54 -0.08 -15.60
C VAL A 350 -34.36 1.13 -16.02
N ALA A 351 -34.87 1.87 -15.03
CA ALA A 351 -35.54 3.15 -15.25
C ALA A 351 -34.52 4.27 -15.54
N TRP A 352 -33.87 4.22 -16.71
CA TRP A 352 -32.76 5.13 -17.08
C TRP A 352 -33.08 6.62 -16.95
N HIS A 353 -34.33 7.00 -17.19
CA HIS A 353 -34.79 8.39 -17.11
C HIS A 353 -34.78 8.98 -15.69
N ALA A 354 -34.77 8.12 -14.66
CA ALA A 354 -34.69 8.52 -13.26
C ALA A 354 -33.25 8.63 -12.75
N LEU A 355 -32.25 8.22 -13.55
CA LEU A 355 -30.86 8.20 -13.15
C LEU A 355 -30.17 9.51 -13.55
N HIS A 356 -29.49 10.14 -12.59
CA HIS A 356 -28.69 11.34 -12.84
C HIS A 356 -27.50 11.43 -11.87
N GLY A 357 -26.51 12.22 -12.24
CA GLY A 357 -25.38 12.57 -11.37
C GLY A 357 -25.71 13.70 -10.40
N ILE A 358 -24.73 14.01 -9.56
CA ILE A 358 -24.69 15.21 -8.71
C ILE A 358 -23.31 15.87 -8.89
N PRO A 359 -23.19 17.19 -8.69
CA PRO A 359 -21.90 17.87 -8.64
C PRO A 359 -20.93 17.13 -7.72
N THR A 360 -19.77 16.76 -8.25
CA THR A 360 -18.77 15.94 -7.55
C THR A 360 -17.40 16.58 -7.64
N ALA A 361 -16.82 16.90 -6.47
CA ALA A 361 -15.46 17.41 -6.33
C ALA A 361 -14.54 16.36 -5.70
N LEU A 362 -13.40 16.09 -6.33
CA LEU A 362 -12.31 15.30 -5.74
C LEU A 362 -11.26 16.22 -5.14
N VAL A 363 -10.71 15.89 -3.98
CA VAL A 363 -9.63 16.66 -3.36
C VAL A 363 -8.49 15.72 -2.95
N THR A 364 -7.30 15.97 -3.49
CA THR A 364 -6.08 15.27 -3.08
C THR A 364 -4.90 16.25 -2.90
N GLY A 365 -3.79 15.75 -2.38
CA GLY A 365 -2.66 16.57 -1.95
C GLY A 365 -1.87 15.95 -0.81
N SER A 366 -0.68 16.46 -0.51
CA SER A 366 0.03 16.07 0.72
C SER A 366 -0.59 16.79 1.92
N ASN A 367 -0.70 18.12 1.85
CA ASN A 367 -1.25 18.98 2.89
C ASN A 367 -2.48 19.77 2.39
N GLY A 368 -3.39 20.17 3.29
CA GLY A 368 -4.53 21.06 2.95
C GLY A 368 -5.80 20.36 2.44
N LYS A 369 -5.78 19.05 2.17
CA LYS A 369 -6.94 18.28 1.67
C LYS A 369 -8.21 18.50 2.50
N THR A 370 -8.15 18.19 3.80
CA THR A 370 -9.30 18.26 4.69
C THR A 370 -9.84 19.69 4.83
N THR A 371 -8.95 20.69 4.88
CA THR A 371 -9.34 22.12 4.87
C THR A 371 -10.10 22.47 3.58
N THR A 372 -9.59 22.07 2.41
CA THR A 372 -10.26 22.32 1.12
C THR A 372 -11.60 21.59 1.01
N VAL A 373 -11.70 20.36 1.52
CA VAL A 373 -12.96 19.61 1.58
C VAL A 373 -14.01 20.35 2.42
N ARG A 374 -13.61 20.85 3.59
CA ARG A 374 -14.51 21.62 4.49
C ARG A 374 -14.91 22.96 3.90
N LEU A 375 -13.99 23.67 3.23
CA LEU A 375 -14.30 24.89 2.50
C LEU A 375 -15.34 24.63 1.42
N LEU A 376 -15.14 23.61 0.56
CA LEU A 376 -16.11 23.25 -0.47
C LEU A 376 -17.46 22.82 0.11
N ALA A 377 -17.46 22.11 1.24
CA ALA A 377 -18.69 21.75 1.93
C ALA A 377 -19.42 22.95 2.54
N ALA A 378 -18.69 23.93 3.10
CA ALA A 378 -19.28 25.19 3.57
C ALA A 378 -19.84 26.02 2.42
N LEU A 379 -19.12 26.09 1.29
CA LEU A 379 -19.56 26.77 0.08
C LEU A 379 -20.83 26.14 -0.51
N GLY A 380 -20.89 24.82 -0.62
CA GLY A 380 -22.08 24.11 -1.10
C GLY A 380 -23.30 24.30 -0.18
N ARG A 381 -23.10 24.28 1.14
CA ARG A 381 -24.18 24.60 2.11
C ARG A 381 -24.66 26.04 1.97
N ALA A 382 -23.74 27.01 1.85
CA ALA A 382 -24.10 28.42 1.63
C ALA A 382 -24.79 28.65 0.28
N HIS A 383 -24.52 27.80 -0.71
CA HIS A 383 -25.26 27.78 -1.98
C HIS A 383 -26.67 27.19 -1.86
N GLY A 384 -26.94 26.39 -0.80
CA GLY A 384 -28.24 25.77 -0.55
C GLY A 384 -28.29 24.26 -0.82
N TRP A 385 -27.15 23.61 -1.01
CA TRP A 385 -27.06 22.15 -1.20
C TRP A 385 -26.87 21.41 0.12
N ARG A 386 -27.46 20.21 0.19
CA ARG A 386 -27.06 19.20 1.17
C ARG A 386 -25.77 18.53 0.70
N VAL A 387 -24.64 18.97 1.25
CA VAL A 387 -23.33 18.45 0.85
C VAL A 387 -23.01 17.18 1.62
N GLY A 388 -22.65 16.12 0.89
CA GLY A 388 -22.01 14.94 1.45
C GLY A 388 -20.50 15.01 1.25
N SER A 389 -19.72 14.70 2.28
CA SER A 389 -18.26 14.67 2.18
C SER A 389 -17.62 13.47 2.87
N SER A 390 -16.51 13.01 2.30
CA SER A 390 -15.68 11.95 2.87
C SER A 390 -14.27 12.47 3.10
N SER A 391 -13.71 12.25 4.29
CA SER A 391 -12.38 12.72 4.66
C SER A 391 -11.64 11.73 5.54
N THR A 392 -10.42 12.08 5.95
CA THR A 392 -9.65 11.31 6.95
C THR A 392 -10.28 11.30 8.35
N GLU A 393 -11.33 12.09 8.58
CA GLU A 393 -12.00 12.18 9.89
C GLU A 393 -13.39 11.56 9.93
N GLY A 394 -14.05 11.41 8.77
CA GLY A 394 -15.36 10.79 8.72
C GLY A 394 -16.13 11.04 7.44
N LEU A 395 -17.38 10.60 7.52
CA LEU A 395 -18.46 10.88 6.58
C LEU A 395 -19.38 11.92 7.20
N VAL A 396 -19.60 13.01 6.47
CA VAL A 396 -20.43 14.12 6.91
C VAL A 396 -21.49 14.41 5.85
N VAL A 397 -22.74 14.55 6.25
CA VAL A 397 -23.84 14.94 5.36
C VAL A 397 -24.56 16.12 5.98
N ASP A 398 -24.56 17.24 5.28
CA ASP A 398 -25.18 18.51 5.71
C ASP A 398 -24.72 18.98 7.11
N GLY A 399 -23.43 18.77 7.41
CA GLY A 399 -22.84 19.09 8.71
C GLY A 399 -23.01 18.02 9.79
N GLU A 400 -23.84 16.99 9.57
CA GLU A 400 -24.02 15.87 10.49
C GLU A 400 -22.98 14.76 10.24
N VAL A 401 -22.30 14.32 11.30
CA VAL A 401 -21.34 13.21 11.22
C VAL A 401 -22.11 11.88 11.17
N LEU A 402 -22.12 11.21 10.02
CA LEU A 402 -22.74 9.88 9.88
C LEU A 402 -21.86 8.78 10.46
N ARG A 403 -20.55 8.85 10.21
CA ARG A 403 -19.54 7.89 10.67
C ARG A 403 -18.22 8.61 10.91
N GLY A 404 -17.59 8.37 12.05
CA GLY A 404 -16.23 8.83 12.33
C GLY A 404 -15.17 7.80 11.91
N GLY A 405 -13.97 8.26 11.57
CA GLY A 405 -12.83 7.43 11.15
C GLY A 405 -12.26 7.84 9.80
N ASP A 406 -11.23 7.14 9.32
CA ASP A 406 -10.64 7.44 8.01
C ASP A 406 -11.50 6.87 6.88
N TYR A 407 -12.23 7.75 6.21
CA TYR A 407 -13.06 7.46 5.04
C TYR A 407 -12.54 8.16 3.77
N SER A 408 -11.24 8.49 3.71
CA SER A 408 -10.60 9.13 2.54
C SER A 408 -10.33 8.17 1.35
N GLY A 409 -10.92 6.98 1.39
CA GLY A 409 -10.77 5.93 0.39
C GLY A 409 -12.08 5.55 -0.30
N PRO A 410 -12.07 4.51 -1.15
CA PRO A 410 -13.21 4.17 -2.00
C PRO A 410 -14.54 3.92 -1.30
N VAL A 411 -14.49 3.30 -0.11
CA VAL A 411 -15.69 3.04 0.70
C VAL A 411 -16.38 4.35 1.08
N GLY A 412 -15.62 5.35 1.51
CA GLY A 412 -16.19 6.64 1.89
C GLY A 412 -16.79 7.38 0.72
N ALA A 413 -16.08 7.42 -0.40
CA ALA A 413 -16.56 8.00 -1.65
C ALA A 413 -17.89 7.37 -2.10
N ARG A 414 -17.95 6.04 -2.19
CA ARG A 414 -19.17 5.31 -2.60
C ARG A 414 -20.33 5.54 -1.63
N THR A 415 -20.04 5.60 -0.32
CA THR A 415 -21.08 5.84 0.70
C THR A 415 -21.73 7.20 0.52
N VAL A 416 -20.93 8.26 0.31
CA VAL A 416 -21.45 9.61 0.03
C VAL A 416 -22.26 9.63 -1.27
N LEU A 417 -21.74 9.02 -2.33
CA LEU A 417 -22.39 9.04 -3.64
C LEU A 417 -23.73 8.27 -3.67
N ARG A 418 -23.93 7.32 -2.75
CA ARG A 418 -25.18 6.56 -2.58
C ARG A 418 -26.20 7.20 -1.65
N GLU A 419 -25.81 8.23 -0.89
CA GLU A 419 -26.72 8.89 0.04
C GLU A 419 -27.73 9.74 -0.74
N THR A 420 -29.00 9.35 -0.67
CA THR A 420 -30.07 9.98 -1.47
C THR A 420 -30.43 11.38 -1.02
N ARG A 421 -30.03 11.78 0.20
CA ARG A 421 -30.19 13.15 0.71
C ARG A 421 -29.18 14.14 0.14
N VAL A 422 -28.12 13.68 -0.52
CA VAL A 422 -27.00 14.52 -0.95
C VAL A 422 -27.25 15.12 -2.34
N ASP A 423 -27.10 16.45 -2.43
CA ASP A 423 -27.23 17.22 -3.67
C ASP A 423 -25.87 17.48 -4.34
N ALA A 424 -24.77 17.41 -3.58
CA ALA A 424 -23.39 17.56 -4.07
C ALA A 424 -22.38 16.79 -3.20
N ALA A 425 -21.35 16.22 -3.82
CA ALA A 425 -20.36 15.40 -3.16
C ALA A 425 -18.95 16.03 -3.16
N VAL A 426 -18.28 16.04 -2.02
CA VAL A 426 -16.88 16.50 -1.87
C VAL A 426 -16.03 15.39 -1.26
N LEU A 427 -15.15 14.80 -2.06
CA LEU A 427 -14.51 13.53 -1.74
C LEU A 427 -13.00 13.71 -1.57
N GLU A 428 -12.50 13.60 -0.33
CA GLU A 428 -11.08 13.46 -0.09
C GLU A 428 -10.59 12.14 -0.66
N THR A 429 -9.54 12.19 -1.48
CA THR A 429 -8.91 11.01 -2.08
C THR A 429 -7.46 10.92 -1.61
N ALA A 430 -7.22 10.04 -0.64
CA ALA A 430 -5.89 9.84 -0.08
C ALA A 430 -5.02 8.91 -0.95
N ARG A 431 -3.70 9.12 -0.85
CA ARG A 431 -2.65 8.30 -1.50
C ARG A 431 -2.83 6.81 -1.28
N GLY A 432 -3.12 6.40 -0.04
CA GLY A 432 -3.32 4.99 0.30
C GLY A 432 -4.55 4.36 -0.36
N GLY A 433 -5.60 5.13 -0.64
CA GLY A 433 -6.76 4.64 -1.40
C GLY A 433 -6.41 4.42 -2.87
N MET A 434 -5.80 5.43 -3.50
CA MET A 434 -5.40 5.40 -4.91
C MET A 434 -4.43 4.25 -5.23
N LEU A 435 -3.43 4.04 -4.38
CA LEU A 435 -2.44 2.98 -4.61
C LEU A 435 -3.01 1.57 -4.40
N ARG A 436 -3.90 1.40 -3.42
CA ARG A 436 -4.43 0.07 -3.06
C ARG A 436 -5.58 -0.38 -3.95
N ARG A 437 -6.43 0.53 -4.42
CA ARG A 437 -7.70 0.19 -5.10
C ARG A 437 -7.99 1.02 -6.34
N GLY A 438 -7.17 2.04 -6.63
CA GLY A 438 -7.51 3.06 -7.62
C GLY A 438 -8.56 4.05 -7.11
N LEU A 439 -9.08 4.86 -8.01
CA LEU A 439 -10.17 5.79 -7.77
C LEU A 439 -11.50 5.03 -7.70
N ALA A 440 -12.38 5.53 -6.83
CA ALA A 440 -13.74 5.00 -6.69
C ALA A 440 -14.75 5.68 -7.63
N VAL A 441 -14.30 6.76 -8.27
CA VAL A 441 -15.08 7.66 -9.09
C VAL A 441 -14.48 7.63 -10.49
N ASP A 442 -15.35 7.47 -11.48
CA ASP A 442 -15.04 7.41 -12.91
C ASP A 442 -15.27 8.75 -13.61
N ALA A 443 -16.11 9.61 -13.04
CA ALA A 443 -16.39 10.97 -13.52
C ALA A 443 -16.60 11.97 -12.36
N ALA A 444 -15.96 13.13 -12.42
CA ALA A 444 -16.09 14.23 -11.47
C ALA A 444 -16.03 15.56 -12.23
N ASP A 445 -16.81 16.54 -11.79
CA ASP A 445 -16.87 17.87 -12.39
C ASP A 445 -15.58 18.65 -12.11
N VAL A 446 -14.97 18.41 -10.95
CA VAL A 446 -13.70 19.03 -10.59
C VAL A 446 -12.82 18.11 -9.76
N ALA A 447 -11.51 18.17 -9.99
CA ALA A 447 -10.52 17.54 -9.12
C ALA A 447 -9.44 18.56 -8.71
N VAL A 448 -9.16 18.65 -7.41
CA VAL A 448 -8.16 19.58 -6.84
C VAL A 448 -6.93 18.78 -6.40
N ILE A 449 -5.74 19.24 -6.78
CA ILE A 449 -4.47 18.79 -6.22
C ILE A 449 -3.81 19.96 -5.49
N THR A 450 -3.82 19.93 -4.16
CA THR A 450 -3.40 21.09 -3.34
C THR A 450 -1.88 21.34 -3.37
N ASN A 451 -1.07 20.29 -3.24
CA ASN A 451 0.41 20.30 -3.26
C ASN A 451 0.97 18.87 -3.18
N VAL A 452 2.27 18.74 -3.42
CA VAL A 452 3.07 17.53 -3.28
C VAL A 452 4.28 17.82 -2.40
N SER A 453 4.23 17.33 -1.17
CA SER A 453 5.38 17.28 -0.25
C SER A 453 5.79 15.85 0.03
N ALA A 454 7.05 15.67 0.44
CA ALA A 454 7.60 14.38 0.85
C ALA A 454 6.76 13.78 1.98
N ASP A 455 6.16 12.63 1.71
CA ASP A 455 5.31 11.91 2.66
C ASP A 455 5.14 10.45 2.20
N HIS A 456 5.30 9.50 3.12
CA HIS A 456 5.09 8.06 2.89
C HIS A 456 5.95 7.46 1.75
N PHE A 457 7.27 7.72 1.76
CA PHE A 457 8.18 7.02 0.84
C PHE A 457 8.44 5.57 1.27
N GLY A 458 8.65 4.69 0.29
CA GLY A 458 8.96 3.28 0.51
C GLY A 458 7.79 2.31 0.42
N GLU A 459 6.57 2.79 0.18
CA GLU A 459 5.38 1.94 0.06
C GLU A 459 4.81 1.97 -1.38
N TYR A 460 4.39 0.81 -1.92
CA TYR A 460 3.72 0.67 -3.23
C TYR A 460 4.45 1.39 -4.39
N GLY A 461 5.77 1.22 -4.50
CA GLY A 461 6.54 1.76 -5.62
C GLY A 461 6.85 3.27 -5.55
N VAL A 462 6.49 3.98 -4.46
CA VAL A 462 6.70 5.43 -4.34
C VAL A 462 7.96 5.74 -3.52
N PHE A 463 9.00 6.23 -4.18
CA PHE A 463 10.31 6.52 -3.56
C PHE A 463 10.79 7.97 -3.73
N ASP A 464 10.08 8.77 -4.53
CA ASP A 464 10.45 10.15 -4.81
C ASP A 464 9.20 11.04 -5.00
N ILE A 465 9.43 12.36 -5.02
CA ILE A 465 8.39 13.38 -5.18
C ILE A 465 7.72 13.27 -6.56
N ALA A 466 8.46 12.94 -7.60
CA ALA A 466 7.94 12.86 -8.96
C ALA A 466 6.89 11.74 -9.08
N ARG A 467 7.18 10.56 -8.52
CA ARG A 467 6.22 9.44 -8.45
C ARG A 467 5.05 9.79 -7.54
N LEU A 468 5.29 10.44 -6.40
CA LEU A 468 4.20 10.87 -5.53
C LEU A 468 3.26 11.88 -6.23
N ALA A 469 3.80 12.78 -7.04
CA ALA A 469 3.03 13.70 -7.86
C ALA A 469 2.18 12.94 -8.89
N GLN A 470 2.75 11.95 -9.59
CA GLN A 470 1.98 11.09 -10.51
C GLN A 470 0.84 10.34 -9.81
N VAL A 471 1.09 9.81 -8.60
CA VAL A 471 0.04 9.15 -7.81
C VAL A 471 -1.11 10.11 -7.54
N LYS A 472 -0.83 11.35 -7.12
CA LYS A 472 -1.87 12.35 -6.89
C LYS A 472 -2.55 12.79 -8.19
N PHE A 473 -1.80 12.89 -9.29
CA PHE A 473 -2.31 13.22 -10.62
C PHE A 473 -3.28 12.17 -11.16
N THR A 474 -3.35 10.97 -10.57
CA THR A 474 -4.35 9.95 -10.88
C THR A 474 -5.77 10.53 -10.90
N VAL A 475 -6.12 11.48 -10.01
CA VAL A 475 -7.45 12.11 -9.99
C VAL A 475 -7.84 12.77 -11.31
N ALA A 476 -6.87 13.20 -12.12
CA ALA A 476 -7.10 13.74 -13.46
C ALA A 476 -7.75 12.73 -14.41
N ARG A 477 -7.60 11.42 -14.15
CA ARG A 477 -8.24 10.34 -14.93
C ARG A 477 -9.74 10.21 -14.65
N ALA A 478 -10.23 10.79 -13.55
CA ALA A 478 -11.66 10.81 -13.20
C ALA A 478 -12.31 12.17 -13.47
N VAL A 479 -11.59 13.17 -13.99
CA VAL A 479 -12.21 14.45 -14.39
C VAL A 479 -12.99 14.20 -15.68
N ALA A 480 -14.28 14.59 -15.68
CA ALA A 480 -15.15 14.45 -16.84
C ALA A 480 -14.62 15.26 -18.04
N GLU A 481 -15.10 14.96 -19.25
CA GLU A 481 -14.65 15.64 -20.49
C GLU A 481 -14.76 17.18 -20.40
N HIS A 482 -15.81 17.67 -19.74
CA HIS A 482 -16.02 19.10 -19.47
C HIS A 482 -15.67 19.50 -18.04
N GLY A 483 -15.01 18.65 -17.26
CA GLY A 483 -14.59 18.99 -15.90
C GLY A 483 -13.31 19.83 -15.86
N LEU A 484 -12.93 20.27 -14.66
CA LEU A 484 -11.72 21.07 -14.42
C LEU A 484 -10.73 20.33 -13.51
N LEU A 485 -9.47 20.26 -13.92
CA LEU A 485 -8.37 19.89 -13.04
C LEU A 485 -7.77 21.15 -12.41
N VAL A 486 -7.87 21.30 -11.09
CA VAL A 486 -7.37 22.46 -10.34
C VAL A 486 -6.00 22.14 -9.74
N LEU A 487 -4.97 22.88 -10.15
CA LEU A 487 -3.57 22.63 -9.80
C LEU A 487 -2.91 23.83 -9.14
N ASN A 488 -2.03 23.55 -8.18
CA ASN A 488 -1.17 24.55 -7.56
C ASN A 488 -0.02 24.92 -8.50
N ALA A 489 0.00 26.15 -8.97
CA ALA A 489 1.06 26.65 -9.83
C ALA A 489 2.33 27.00 -9.07
N ASP A 490 2.32 27.06 -7.73
CA ASP A 490 3.55 27.22 -6.93
C ASP A 490 4.30 25.89 -6.81
N ASP A 491 3.64 24.76 -7.09
CA ASP A 491 4.21 23.41 -6.99
C ASP A 491 4.86 22.97 -8.31
N ALA A 492 6.18 22.81 -8.31
CA ALA A 492 6.95 22.43 -9.49
C ALA A 492 6.61 21.02 -10.02
N ALA A 493 6.32 20.07 -9.13
CA ALA A 493 6.00 18.70 -9.53
C ALA A 493 4.64 18.64 -10.22
N LEU A 494 3.66 19.42 -9.76
CA LEU A 494 2.37 19.54 -10.44
C LEU A 494 2.49 20.23 -11.80
N ARG A 495 3.27 21.30 -11.91
CA ARG A 495 3.56 21.94 -13.21
C ARG A 495 4.19 20.94 -14.20
N GLN A 496 5.10 20.10 -13.73
CA GLN A 496 5.71 19.06 -14.56
C GLN A 496 4.67 18.03 -15.02
N CYS A 497 3.84 17.49 -14.12
CA CYS A 497 2.80 16.53 -14.48
C CYS A 497 1.76 17.11 -15.47
N ALA A 498 1.43 18.40 -15.33
CA ALA A 498 0.47 19.09 -16.18
C ALA A 498 0.89 19.17 -17.65
N THR A 499 2.19 19.14 -17.96
CA THR A 499 2.70 19.22 -19.35
C THR A 499 2.19 18.10 -20.25
N ALA A 500 1.84 16.94 -19.69
CA ALA A 500 1.31 15.79 -20.41
C ALA A 500 -0.23 15.69 -20.35
N HIS A 501 -0.92 16.65 -19.73
CA HIS A 501 -2.37 16.64 -19.57
C HIS A 501 -3.06 17.46 -20.67
N ALA A 502 -3.99 16.84 -21.38
CA ALA A 502 -4.74 17.47 -22.47
C ALA A 502 -6.08 18.11 -22.04
N GLY A 503 -6.55 17.86 -20.82
CA GLY A 503 -7.82 18.39 -20.32
C GLY A 503 -7.74 19.83 -19.81
N ARG A 504 -8.88 20.37 -19.40
CA ARG A 504 -8.98 21.75 -18.87
C ARG A 504 -8.26 21.83 -17.51
N ILE A 505 -7.40 22.85 -17.37
CA ILE A 505 -6.69 23.12 -16.12
C ILE A 505 -7.08 24.50 -15.59
N GLY A 506 -7.37 24.58 -14.29
CA GLY A 506 -7.44 25.82 -13.52
C GLY A 506 -6.22 25.94 -12.60
N TRP A 507 -5.58 27.10 -12.58
CA TRP A 507 -4.34 27.30 -11.82
C TRP A 507 -4.54 28.22 -10.63
N PHE A 508 -4.17 27.77 -9.44
CA PHE A 508 -4.10 28.65 -8.28
C PHE A 508 -2.68 28.86 -7.79
N GLY A 509 -2.44 29.96 -7.08
CA GLY A 509 -1.14 30.27 -6.50
C GLY A 509 -1.22 31.47 -5.57
N LEU A 510 -0.13 31.74 -4.87
CA LEU A 510 -0.06 32.86 -3.94
C LEU A 510 0.06 34.22 -4.62
N ASP A 511 0.58 34.26 -5.84
CA ASP A 511 0.73 35.47 -6.64
C ASP A 511 0.11 35.26 -8.02
N ILE A 512 -0.97 36.01 -8.32
CA ILE A 512 -1.65 35.92 -9.61
C ILE A 512 -0.83 36.48 -10.77
N GLU A 513 0.21 37.27 -10.48
CA GLU A 513 1.14 37.81 -11.47
C GLU A 513 2.42 36.94 -11.58
N SER A 514 2.48 35.80 -10.88
CA SER A 514 3.55 34.82 -11.09
C SER A 514 3.58 34.37 -12.56
N PRO A 515 4.77 34.03 -13.12
CA PRO A 515 4.88 33.66 -14.54
C PRO A 515 3.92 32.54 -14.97
N ALA A 516 3.68 31.56 -14.08
CA ALA A 516 2.77 30.46 -14.35
C ALA A 516 1.29 30.90 -14.41
N LEU A 517 0.81 31.68 -13.43
CA LEU A 517 -0.58 32.17 -13.44
C LEU A 517 -0.80 33.20 -14.54
N PHE A 518 0.18 34.06 -14.79
CA PHE A 518 0.12 35.03 -15.88
C PHE A 518 -0.05 34.32 -17.24
N ALA A 519 0.76 33.30 -17.51
CA ALA A 519 0.68 32.52 -18.75
C ALA A 519 -0.65 31.77 -18.88
N ALA A 520 -1.12 31.13 -17.80
CA ALA A 520 -2.42 30.47 -17.76
C ALA A 520 -3.57 31.44 -18.06
N ARG A 521 -3.57 32.60 -17.41
CA ARG A 521 -4.55 33.68 -17.63
C ARG A 521 -4.53 34.17 -19.08
N ALA A 522 -3.34 34.38 -19.65
CA ALA A 522 -3.19 34.80 -21.04
C ALA A 522 -3.70 33.76 -22.04
N ALA A 523 -3.63 32.48 -21.68
CA ALA A 523 -4.20 31.36 -22.43
C ALA A 523 -5.72 31.18 -22.21
N GLY A 524 -6.39 32.08 -21.46
CA GLY A 524 -7.82 32.00 -21.17
C GLY A 524 -8.18 30.92 -20.13
N GLN A 525 -7.20 30.36 -19.43
CA GLN A 525 -7.44 29.37 -18.38
C GLN A 525 -7.97 30.04 -17.10
N PRO A 526 -8.84 29.37 -16.32
CA PRO A 526 -9.24 29.86 -15.02
C PRO A 526 -8.03 29.98 -14.08
N VAL A 527 -7.93 31.10 -13.37
CA VAL A 527 -6.86 31.31 -12.38
C VAL A 527 -7.39 31.89 -11.07
N CYS A 528 -6.74 31.58 -9.95
CA CYS A 528 -7.02 32.25 -8.68
C CYS A 528 -5.73 32.52 -7.89
N GLY A 529 -5.54 33.76 -7.45
CA GLY A 529 -4.36 34.13 -6.68
C GLY A 529 -4.44 35.52 -6.08
N VAL A 530 -3.41 35.94 -5.36
CA VAL A 530 -3.41 37.22 -4.65
C VAL A 530 -2.80 38.32 -5.52
N ARG A 531 -3.42 39.51 -5.49
CA ARG A 531 -2.86 40.76 -6.01
C ARG A 531 -3.24 41.92 -5.10
N GLY A 532 -2.25 42.74 -4.72
CA GLY A 532 -2.50 43.89 -3.84
C GLY A 532 -3.16 43.50 -2.51
N GLY A 533 -2.83 42.34 -1.95
CA GLY A 533 -3.42 41.83 -0.70
C GLY A 533 -4.85 41.32 -0.81
N ARG A 534 -5.39 41.18 -2.03
CA ARG A 534 -6.76 40.71 -2.29
C ARG A 534 -6.74 39.41 -3.07
N LEU A 535 -7.63 38.48 -2.73
CA LEU A 535 -7.76 37.20 -3.43
C LEU A 535 -8.66 37.39 -4.64
N LEU A 536 -8.14 37.10 -5.84
CA LEU A 536 -8.84 37.31 -7.10
C LEU A 536 -9.09 35.97 -7.78
N LEU A 537 -10.32 35.73 -8.22
CA LEU A 537 -10.72 34.62 -9.08
C LEU A 537 -10.97 35.16 -10.49
N GLN A 538 -10.31 34.62 -11.49
CA GLN A 538 -10.53 34.97 -12.88
C GLN A 538 -10.95 33.75 -13.69
N ARG A 539 -12.11 33.83 -14.34
CA ARG A 539 -12.67 32.77 -15.17
C ARG A 539 -13.55 33.37 -16.26
N ASP A 540 -13.52 32.77 -17.45
CA ASP A 540 -14.32 33.19 -18.61
C ASP A 540 -14.16 34.69 -18.93
N GLY A 541 -12.93 35.20 -18.82
CA GLY A 541 -12.60 36.61 -19.04
C GLY A 541 -13.07 37.57 -17.93
N THR A 542 -13.78 37.09 -16.92
CA THR A 542 -14.30 37.89 -15.80
C THR A 542 -13.41 37.74 -14.58
N ALA A 543 -13.08 38.87 -13.94
CA ALA A 543 -12.36 38.91 -12.68
C ALA A 543 -13.32 39.19 -11.52
N HIS A 544 -13.25 38.37 -10.48
CA HIS A 544 -14.01 38.48 -9.26
C HIS A 544 -13.06 38.72 -8.09
N ASP A 545 -13.37 39.74 -7.29
CA ASP A 545 -12.66 40.04 -6.05
C ASP A 545 -13.34 39.31 -4.89
N LEU A 546 -12.62 38.36 -4.28
CA LEU A 546 -13.15 37.52 -3.21
C LEU A 546 -12.91 38.11 -1.81
N GLY A 547 -12.22 39.26 -1.72
CA GLY A 547 -11.96 39.94 -0.45
C GLY A 547 -10.48 40.18 -0.17
N ALA A 548 -10.22 41.00 0.86
CA ALA A 548 -8.88 41.21 1.38
C ALA A 548 -8.41 39.97 2.13
N VAL A 549 -7.25 39.44 1.74
CA VAL A 549 -6.66 38.23 2.34
C VAL A 549 -6.49 38.41 3.84
N ALA A 550 -5.99 39.56 4.30
CA ALA A 550 -5.79 39.83 5.72
C ALA A 550 -7.08 39.82 6.56
N ALA A 551 -8.25 40.02 5.93
CA ALA A 551 -9.54 39.95 6.60
C ALA A 551 -10.14 38.52 6.61
N MET A 552 -9.55 37.57 5.87
CA MET A 552 -10.02 36.18 5.85
C MET A 552 -9.50 35.44 7.10
N PRO A 553 -10.36 34.92 7.99
CA PRO A 553 -9.94 34.35 9.27
C PRO A 553 -8.91 33.22 9.16
N LEU A 554 -9.07 32.33 8.16
CA LEU A 554 -8.14 31.24 7.87
C LEU A 554 -6.74 31.70 7.44
N SER A 555 -6.60 32.93 6.93
CA SER A 555 -5.31 33.45 6.47
C SER A 555 -4.44 33.97 7.63
N VAL A 556 -5.04 34.21 8.80
CA VAL A 556 -4.35 34.77 9.98
C VAL A 556 -3.57 36.03 9.62
N ASP A 557 -4.29 37.11 9.27
CA ASP A 557 -3.73 38.39 8.80
C ASP A 557 -2.84 38.23 7.55
N GLY A 558 -3.12 37.22 6.72
CA GLY A 558 -2.35 36.89 5.51
C GLY A 558 -1.06 36.10 5.74
N ARG A 559 -0.79 35.64 6.96
CA ARG A 559 0.43 34.86 7.29
C ARG A 559 0.32 33.37 6.93
N ALA A 560 -0.87 32.78 7.04
CA ALA A 560 -1.13 31.39 6.73
C ALA A 560 -1.23 31.17 5.21
N ARG A 561 -0.08 31.29 4.53
CA ARG A 561 0.07 31.16 3.07
C ARG A 561 -0.56 29.88 2.53
N TYR A 562 -0.37 28.75 3.22
CA TYR A 562 -0.97 27.48 2.80
C TYR A 562 -2.51 27.51 2.83
N ASN A 563 -3.13 28.27 3.74
CA ASN A 563 -4.59 28.43 3.75
C ASN A 563 -5.07 29.44 2.70
N ILE A 564 -4.28 30.45 2.35
CA ILE A 564 -4.55 31.30 1.18
C ILE A 564 -4.60 30.45 -0.09
N ALA A 565 -3.64 29.52 -0.23
CA ALA A 565 -3.62 28.57 -1.34
C ALA A 565 -4.84 27.62 -1.31
N ASN A 566 -5.25 27.11 -0.14
CA ASN A 566 -6.46 26.30 0.00
C ASN A 566 -7.74 27.08 -0.37
N LEU A 567 -7.83 28.36 0.01
CA LEU A 567 -8.93 29.26 -0.36
C LEU A 567 -8.97 29.46 -1.89
N ALA A 568 -7.82 29.71 -2.51
CA ALA A 568 -7.72 29.88 -3.97
C ALA A 568 -8.13 28.60 -4.73
N ALA A 569 -7.70 27.44 -4.25
CA ALA A 569 -8.07 26.14 -4.81
C ALA A 569 -9.58 25.87 -4.66
N ALA A 570 -10.15 26.14 -3.48
CA ALA A 570 -11.58 25.99 -3.21
C ALA A 570 -12.42 26.96 -4.07
N ALA A 571 -11.96 28.19 -4.30
CA ALA A 571 -12.65 29.16 -5.15
C ALA A 571 -12.77 28.69 -6.61
N LEU A 572 -11.67 28.18 -7.19
CA LEU A 572 -11.70 27.62 -8.55
C LEU A 572 -12.68 26.44 -8.63
N ALA A 573 -12.58 25.51 -7.68
CA ALA A 573 -13.43 24.32 -7.68
C ALA A 573 -14.90 24.63 -7.46
N ALA A 574 -15.22 25.52 -6.52
CA ALA A 574 -16.57 26.00 -6.26
C ALA A 574 -17.17 26.70 -7.49
N SER A 575 -16.36 27.51 -8.18
CA SER A 575 -16.83 28.15 -9.41
C SER A 575 -17.17 27.11 -10.48
N GLU A 576 -16.35 26.07 -10.68
CA GLU A 576 -16.58 25.04 -11.71
C GLU A 576 -17.92 24.33 -11.50
N ILE A 577 -18.25 24.02 -10.25
CA ILE A 577 -19.52 23.38 -9.88
C ILE A 577 -20.70 24.35 -9.79
N GLY A 578 -20.55 25.63 -10.14
CA GLY A 578 -21.67 26.58 -10.26
C GLY A 578 -21.97 27.43 -9.02
N ILE A 579 -21.07 27.46 -8.03
CA ILE A 579 -21.21 28.34 -6.86
C ILE A 579 -20.75 29.76 -7.23
N ALA A 580 -21.61 30.75 -6.99
CA ALA A 580 -21.36 32.15 -7.33
C ALA A 580 -20.18 32.73 -6.52
N ALA A 581 -19.39 33.60 -7.16
CA ALA A 581 -18.24 34.25 -6.52
C ALA A 581 -18.63 35.10 -5.29
N SER A 582 -19.85 35.64 -5.25
CA SER A 582 -20.38 36.35 -4.08
C SER A 582 -20.57 35.42 -2.86
N THR A 583 -21.09 34.21 -3.08
CA THR A 583 -21.18 33.18 -2.04
C THR A 583 -19.80 32.76 -1.56
N VAL A 584 -18.84 32.63 -2.49
CA VAL A 584 -17.43 32.33 -2.16
C VAL A 584 -16.84 33.41 -1.25
N ALA A 585 -16.96 34.67 -1.63
CA ALA A 585 -16.48 35.80 -0.84
C ALA A 585 -17.13 35.87 0.55
N GLN A 586 -18.45 35.64 0.64
CA GLN A 586 -19.18 35.63 1.91
C GLN A 586 -18.69 34.54 2.87
N VAL A 587 -18.48 33.31 2.38
CA VAL A 587 -17.96 32.21 3.21
C VAL A 587 -16.53 32.50 3.64
N PHE A 588 -15.66 32.96 2.73
CA PHE A 588 -14.25 33.22 3.04
C PHE A 588 -14.04 34.35 4.05
N ALA A 589 -15.00 35.28 4.16
CA ALA A 589 -14.97 36.35 5.14
C ALA A 589 -15.17 35.86 6.59
N HIS A 590 -15.78 34.70 6.80
CA HIS A 590 -16.17 34.23 8.15
C HIS A 590 -15.61 32.83 8.49
N PHE A 591 -15.32 31.99 7.49
CA PHE A 591 -14.86 30.63 7.73
C PHE A 591 -13.54 30.61 8.49
N GLY A 592 -13.53 29.98 9.65
CA GLY A 592 -12.39 29.90 10.57
C GLY A 592 -12.40 30.94 11.68
N GLU A 593 -13.45 31.77 11.81
CA GLU A 593 -13.71 32.55 13.04
C GLU A 593 -13.98 31.62 14.23
N ASP A 594 -14.75 30.56 13.99
CA ASP A 594 -14.99 29.48 14.95
C ASP A 594 -14.00 28.34 14.70
N ASN A 595 -13.35 27.84 15.76
CA ASN A 595 -12.48 26.65 15.69
C ASN A 595 -13.24 25.42 15.14
N ALA A 596 -14.56 25.33 15.37
CA ALA A 596 -15.39 24.26 14.85
C ALA A 596 -15.48 24.20 13.32
N ASP A 597 -15.28 25.33 12.61
CA ASP A 597 -15.35 25.38 11.13
C ASP A 597 -14.27 24.48 10.50
N ASN A 598 -13.09 24.45 11.10
CA ASN A 598 -11.95 23.71 10.61
C ASN A 598 -11.32 22.86 11.70
N ARG A 599 -12.15 22.10 12.42
CA ARG A 599 -11.73 21.35 13.60
C ARG A 599 -10.41 20.60 13.46
N GLY A 600 -9.48 20.77 14.40
CA GLY A 600 -8.16 20.15 14.35
C GLY A 600 -7.17 20.70 13.32
N ARG A 601 -7.49 21.81 12.64
CA ARG A 601 -6.65 22.44 11.62
C ARG A 601 -6.58 23.95 11.87
N LEU A 602 -5.39 24.42 12.25
CA LEU A 602 -5.11 25.81 12.62
C LEU A 602 -6.10 26.39 13.63
N GLU A 603 -6.47 25.61 14.64
CA GLU A 603 -7.31 26.10 15.73
C GLU A 603 -6.49 26.92 16.72
N ARG A 604 -7.14 27.90 17.34
CA ARG A 604 -6.47 28.95 18.12
C ARG A 604 -7.18 29.18 19.44
N TRP A 605 -6.41 29.31 20.51
CA TRP A 605 -6.88 29.75 21.82
C TRP A 605 -5.91 30.76 22.44
N SER A 606 -6.44 31.56 23.36
CA SER A 606 -5.64 32.26 24.36
C SER A 606 -6.00 31.69 25.73
N VAL A 607 -5.03 31.08 26.41
CA VAL A 607 -5.22 30.44 27.72
C VAL A 607 -4.24 31.09 28.69
N ASP A 608 -4.73 31.77 29.72
CA ASP A 608 -3.90 32.45 30.73
C ASP A 608 -2.82 33.38 30.12
N GLY A 609 -3.13 34.04 29.00
CA GLY A 609 -2.20 34.90 28.25
C GLY A 609 -1.18 34.16 27.38
N VAL A 610 -1.29 32.84 27.24
CA VAL A 610 -0.51 31.98 26.34
C VAL A 610 -1.27 31.81 25.02
N ALA A 611 -0.59 31.97 23.89
CA ALA A 611 -1.16 31.66 22.58
C ALA A 611 -1.02 30.16 22.28
N VAL A 612 -2.13 29.46 22.04
CA VAL A 612 -2.13 28.01 21.78
C VAL A 612 -2.65 27.74 20.38
N TRP A 613 -1.87 26.99 19.60
CA TRP A 613 -2.17 26.58 18.23
C TRP A 613 -2.29 25.07 18.16
N LEU A 614 -3.46 24.56 17.78
CA LEU A 614 -3.66 23.12 17.54
C LEU A 614 -3.78 22.85 16.05
N ASP A 615 -3.06 21.84 15.57
CA ASP A 615 -3.10 21.43 14.18
C ASP A 615 -2.85 19.92 14.04
N TYR A 616 -2.84 19.41 12.81
CA TYR A 616 -2.53 18.02 12.47
C TYR A 616 -1.21 17.90 11.68
N ALA A 617 -0.40 18.96 11.62
CA ALA A 617 0.88 18.99 10.90
C ALA A 617 1.77 17.79 11.25
N HIS A 618 1.95 16.88 10.29
CA HIS A 618 2.62 15.58 10.51
C HIS A 618 3.83 15.36 9.61
N ASN A 619 4.19 16.30 8.74
CA ASN A 619 5.39 16.22 7.88
C ASN A 619 6.20 17.51 8.00
N PRO A 620 7.48 17.53 7.57
CA PRO A 620 8.35 18.70 7.67
C PRO A 620 7.70 19.98 7.10
N ASP A 621 7.15 19.92 5.89
CA ASP A 621 6.56 21.09 5.23
C ASP A 621 5.34 21.63 6.00
N GLY A 622 4.47 20.74 6.49
CA GLY A 622 3.31 21.12 7.29
C GLY A 622 3.70 21.72 8.64
N LEU A 623 4.70 21.16 9.31
CA LEU A 623 5.19 21.66 10.59
C LEU A 623 5.86 23.03 10.43
N ALA A 624 6.69 23.20 9.41
CA ALA A 624 7.32 24.48 9.08
C ALA A 624 6.26 25.56 8.84
N ALA A 625 5.27 25.26 8.00
CA ALA A 625 4.19 26.19 7.69
C ALA A 625 3.35 26.59 8.92
N LEU A 626 3.10 25.65 9.84
CA LEU A 626 2.42 25.93 11.10
C LEU A 626 3.27 26.80 12.03
N LEU A 627 4.55 26.49 12.17
CA LEU A 627 5.48 27.25 13.00
C LEU A 627 5.65 28.68 12.49
N ASP A 628 5.71 28.88 11.17
CA ASP A 628 5.76 30.22 10.56
C ASP A 628 4.53 31.06 10.91
N VAL A 629 3.34 30.46 10.91
CA VAL A 629 2.11 31.17 11.32
C VAL A 629 2.15 31.51 12.80
N ALA A 630 2.44 30.51 13.65
CA ALA A 630 2.44 30.65 15.10
C ALA A 630 3.51 31.62 15.61
N ARG A 631 4.65 31.71 14.92
CA ARG A 631 5.77 32.62 15.26
C ARG A 631 5.72 33.96 14.54
N GLY A 632 4.81 34.16 13.60
CA GLY A 632 4.62 35.44 12.94
C GLY A 632 4.03 36.53 13.87
N GLY A 633 4.26 37.80 13.53
CA GLY A 633 3.64 38.94 14.21
C GLY A 633 4.29 39.32 15.55
N ALA A 634 3.46 39.64 16.56
CA ALA A 634 3.90 40.13 17.87
C ALA A 634 4.34 39.02 18.86
N ALA A 635 4.49 37.78 18.41
CA ALA A 635 4.92 36.65 19.24
C ALA A 635 6.36 36.86 19.75
N ARG A 636 6.50 37.25 21.02
CA ARG A 636 7.80 37.57 21.64
C ARG A 636 8.24 36.59 22.73
N GLY A 637 7.32 35.78 23.26
CA GLY A 637 7.65 34.78 24.28
C GLY A 637 8.32 33.52 23.72
N ARG A 638 8.53 32.57 24.63
CA ARG A 638 9.16 31.28 24.36
C ARG A 638 8.21 30.39 23.56
N LEU A 639 8.79 29.48 22.77
CA LEU A 639 8.04 28.49 22.00
C LEU A 639 8.06 27.13 22.72
N GLY A 640 6.88 26.60 23.04
CA GLY A 640 6.69 25.21 23.43
C GLY A 640 6.12 24.41 22.26
N LEU A 641 6.67 23.23 21.99
CA LEU A 641 6.27 22.41 20.85
C LEU A 641 5.96 20.98 21.30
N LEU A 642 4.79 20.47 20.89
CA LEU A 642 4.48 19.05 20.94
C LEU A 642 5.02 18.39 19.66
N LEU A 643 5.69 17.25 19.77
CA LEU A 643 6.23 16.57 18.58
C LEU A 643 6.08 15.04 18.70
N GLY A 644 5.59 14.40 17.65
CA GLY A 644 5.43 12.95 17.57
C GLY A 644 5.02 12.52 16.18
N GLN A 645 5.10 11.21 15.91
CA GLN A 645 4.86 10.68 14.57
C GLN A 645 4.43 9.21 14.60
N ALA A 646 3.75 8.75 13.55
CA ALA A 646 3.38 7.34 13.38
C ALA A 646 4.61 6.44 13.15
N GLY A 647 4.54 5.18 13.61
CA GLY A 647 5.68 4.28 13.58
C GLY A 647 6.06 3.70 12.21
N ASN A 648 5.22 3.86 11.19
CA ASN A 648 5.52 3.42 9.82
C ASN A 648 6.39 4.42 9.03
N ARG A 649 6.94 5.45 9.67
CA ARG A 649 7.94 6.34 9.04
C ARG A 649 9.31 5.72 9.06
N ARG A 650 10.14 6.08 8.08
CA ARG A 650 11.57 5.74 8.09
C ARG A 650 12.26 6.63 9.11
N ASP A 651 13.37 6.16 9.67
CA ASP A 651 14.13 6.96 10.64
C ASP A 651 14.65 8.27 10.02
N GLU A 652 14.95 8.27 8.72
CA GLU A 652 15.31 9.48 7.96
C GLU A 652 14.19 10.52 7.99
N ASP A 653 12.94 10.11 7.74
CA ASP A 653 11.78 11.01 7.76
C ASP A 653 11.57 11.61 9.17
N LEU A 654 11.83 10.82 10.22
CA LEU A 654 11.76 11.28 11.62
C LEU A 654 12.86 12.31 11.92
N ARG A 655 14.09 12.07 11.44
CA ARG A 655 15.21 13.01 11.60
C ARG A 655 14.92 14.33 10.88
N ASP A 656 14.34 14.30 9.68
CA ASP A 656 13.98 15.50 8.93
C ASP A 656 12.88 16.32 9.64
N LEU A 657 11.91 15.65 10.26
CA LEU A 657 10.87 16.30 11.07
C LEU A 657 11.48 16.99 12.30
N ALA A 658 12.37 16.32 13.02
CA ALA A 658 13.09 16.89 14.16
C ALA A 658 14.00 18.06 13.75
N ALA A 659 14.74 17.93 12.65
CA ALA A 659 15.60 18.98 12.11
C ALA A 659 14.79 20.21 11.69
N THR A 660 13.60 20.00 11.12
CA THR A 660 12.64 21.07 10.85
C THR A 660 12.27 21.77 12.15
N ALA A 661 11.75 21.04 13.14
CA ALA A 661 11.35 21.61 14.44
C ALA A 661 12.46 22.46 15.09
N ALA A 662 13.70 21.98 15.06
CA ALA A 662 14.86 22.64 15.68
C ALA A 662 15.16 24.04 15.08
N ARG A 663 14.82 24.30 13.81
CA ARG A 663 15.09 25.59 13.14
C ARG A 663 14.35 26.77 13.80
N TRP A 664 13.23 26.52 14.48
CA TRP A 664 12.48 27.55 15.20
C TRP A 664 12.93 27.70 16.66
N ALA A 665 14.00 27.02 17.06
CA ALA A 665 14.59 27.08 18.40
C ALA A 665 13.55 27.03 19.55
N PRO A 666 12.70 25.99 19.61
CA PRO A 666 11.73 25.85 20.70
C PRO A 666 12.47 25.82 22.04
N ALA A 667 11.93 26.51 23.04
CA ALA A 667 12.47 26.50 24.40
C ALA A 667 12.11 25.21 25.15
N ARG A 668 11.04 24.54 24.72
CA ARG A 668 10.61 23.24 25.23
C ARG A 668 10.02 22.41 24.09
N VAL A 669 10.44 21.15 24.00
CA VAL A 669 9.78 20.13 23.17
C VAL A 669 9.31 19.00 24.06
N VAL A 670 8.03 18.63 23.96
CA VAL A 670 7.51 17.40 24.55
C VAL A 670 7.29 16.40 23.43
N LEU A 671 8.06 15.32 23.48
CA LEU A 671 7.95 14.18 22.57
C LEU A 671 6.82 13.28 23.03
N LYS A 672 6.04 12.79 22.09
CA LYS A 672 4.88 11.94 22.37
C LYS A 672 4.79 10.75 21.42
N ASP A 673 4.11 9.72 21.91
CA ASP A 673 3.61 8.66 21.05
C ASP A 673 2.20 8.99 20.56
N ILE A 674 1.73 8.23 19.58
CA ILE A 674 0.38 8.33 19.04
C ILE A 674 -0.26 6.96 19.24
N VAL A 675 -1.11 6.85 20.26
CA VAL A 675 -1.76 5.60 20.65
C VAL A 675 -2.54 5.00 19.47
N GLY A 676 -2.25 3.74 19.13
CA GLY A 676 -2.82 3.02 17.99
C GLY A 676 -2.10 3.24 16.65
N TYR A 677 -1.01 4.02 16.64
CA TYR A 677 -0.20 4.30 15.45
C TYR A 677 1.26 3.83 15.62
N GLU A 678 1.51 2.86 16.50
CA GLU A 678 2.83 2.29 16.77
C GLU A 678 3.38 1.53 15.55
N ARG A 679 2.49 0.94 14.74
CA ARG A 679 2.79 0.35 13.41
C ARG A 679 4.01 -0.58 13.40
N GLY A 680 4.14 -1.41 14.45
CA GLY A 680 5.23 -2.38 14.59
C GLY A 680 6.48 -1.86 15.30
N ARG A 681 6.53 -0.57 15.69
CA ARG A 681 7.53 -0.05 16.61
C ARG A 681 7.08 -0.22 18.06
N ALA A 682 8.04 -0.31 18.99
CA ALA A 682 7.75 -0.27 20.41
C ALA A 682 7.38 1.15 20.88
N GLU A 683 6.68 1.25 22.01
CA GLU A 683 6.42 2.51 22.71
C GLU A 683 7.73 3.28 22.94
N GLY A 684 7.72 4.60 22.72
CA GLY A 684 8.86 5.49 22.84
C GLY A 684 9.93 5.34 21.76
N ALA A 685 9.85 4.36 20.84
CA ALA A 685 10.87 4.16 19.82
C ALA A 685 10.94 5.30 18.81
N VAL A 686 9.78 5.87 18.42
CA VAL A 686 9.73 7.06 17.56
C VAL A 686 10.27 8.28 18.31
N ALA A 687 9.83 8.47 19.55
CA ALA A 687 10.32 9.55 20.41
C ALA A 687 11.84 9.48 20.61
N ALA A 688 12.43 8.29 20.75
CA ALA A 688 13.88 8.15 20.87
C ALA A 688 14.62 8.66 19.63
N VAL A 689 14.17 8.31 18.42
CA VAL A 689 14.78 8.80 17.17
C VAL A 689 14.65 10.32 17.05
N LEU A 690 13.48 10.88 17.38
CA LEU A 690 13.23 12.33 17.37
C LEU A 690 14.12 13.05 18.39
N ARG A 691 14.25 12.50 19.61
CA ARG A 691 15.11 13.05 20.67
C ARG A 691 16.56 13.12 20.22
N ASP A 692 17.08 12.01 19.72
CA ASP A 692 18.49 11.92 19.33
C ASP A 692 18.79 12.88 18.16
N ALA A 693 17.84 13.06 17.24
CA ALA A 693 17.94 14.05 16.17
C ALA A 693 17.91 15.50 16.67
N LEU A 694 17.01 15.84 17.61
CA LEU A 694 16.95 17.17 18.22
C LEU A 694 18.24 17.51 18.99
N LEU A 695 18.79 16.54 19.72
CA LEU A 695 20.09 16.68 20.40
C LEU A 695 21.22 16.92 19.40
N ALA A 696 21.23 16.18 18.27
CA ALA A 696 22.21 16.37 17.20
C ALA A 696 22.09 17.75 16.53
N CYS A 697 20.90 18.34 16.51
CA CYS A 697 20.67 19.73 16.07
C CYS A 697 21.06 20.79 17.12
N GLY A 698 21.64 20.39 18.26
CA GLY A 698 22.14 21.29 19.30
C GLY A 698 21.11 21.70 20.36
N MET A 699 19.94 21.06 20.40
CA MET A 699 18.94 21.34 21.41
C MET A 699 19.39 20.81 22.79
N PRO A 700 19.26 21.58 23.89
CA PRO A 700 19.66 21.10 25.22
C PRO A 700 18.80 19.92 25.68
N ALA A 701 19.42 18.89 26.26
CA ALA A 701 18.71 17.72 26.76
C ALA A 701 17.59 18.07 27.77
N GLY A 702 17.82 19.06 28.64
CA GLY A 702 16.80 19.53 29.60
C GLY A 702 15.60 20.25 28.97
N ALA A 703 15.71 20.66 27.70
CA ALA A 703 14.61 21.26 26.94
C ALA A 703 13.73 20.21 26.23
N ILE A 704 14.09 18.93 26.27
CA ILE A 704 13.35 17.84 25.62
C ILE A 704 12.77 16.92 26.70
N ALA A 705 11.46 16.73 26.70
CA ALA A 705 10.78 15.76 27.53
C ALA A 705 10.09 14.68 26.69
N TYR A 706 9.71 13.59 27.33
CA TYR A 706 8.93 12.51 26.73
C TYR A 706 7.71 12.22 27.59
N CYS A 707 6.55 12.17 26.95
CA CYS A 707 5.28 11.77 27.55
C CYS A 707 4.50 10.92 26.52
N GLY A 708 4.29 9.64 26.81
CA GLY A 708 3.68 8.70 25.86
C GLY A 708 2.22 9.04 25.48
N ASP A 709 1.51 9.78 26.32
CA ASP A 709 0.12 10.20 26.07
C ASP A 709 0.06 11.65 25.54
N GLU A 710 -0.67 11.87 24.44
CA GLU A 710 -0.73 13.20 23.81
C GLU A 710 -1.44 14.23 24.70
N VAL A 711 -2.44 13.83 25.49
CA VAL A 711 -3.22 14.76 26.32
C VAL A 711 -2.39 15.19 27.53
N GLU A 712 -1.70 14.24 28.18
CA GLU A 712 -0.78 14.55 29.28
C GLU A 712 0.41 15.40 28.80
N ALA A 713 0.93 15.13 27.60
CA ALA A 713 1.98 15.95 26.99
C ALA A 713 1.54 17.41 26.79
N VAL A 714 0.28 17.63 26.39
CA VAL A 714 -0.30 18.98 26.29
C VAL A 714 -0.47 19.62 27.67
N ARG A 715 -0.92 18.86 28.69
CA ARG A 715 -1.01 19.38 30.07
C ARG A 715 0.35 19.82 30.60
N GLU A 716 1.42 19.06 30.29
CA GLU A 716 2.79 19.43 30.67
C GLU A 716 3.21 20.75 30.00
N LEU A 717 2.98 20.91 28.70
CA LEU A 717 3.29 22.15 27.98
C LEU A 717 2.50 23.35 28.53
N LEU A 718 1.21 23.17 28.84
CA LEU A 718 0.39 24.21 29.45
C LEU A 718 0.89 24.60 30.84
N ALA A 719 1.35 23.64 31.64
CA ALA A 719 1.92 23.92 32.96
C ALA A 719 3.30 24.60 32.90
N TRP A 720 4.07 24.38 31.83
CA TRP A 720 5.37 25.00 31.60
C TRP A 720 5.27 26.45 31.07
N ALA A 721 4.22 26.74 30.31
CA ALA A 721 4.05 28.01 29.62
C ALA A 721 3.82 29.19 30.59
N GLN A 722 4.29 30.36 30.19
CA GLN A 722 4.09 31.62 30.89
C GLN A 722 3.33 32.61 29.98
N PRO A 723 2.62 33.60 30.54
CA PRO A 723 1.96 34.62 29.74
C PRO A 723 2.90 35.24 28.69
N GLY A 724 2.44 35.31 27.44
CA GLY A 724 3.23 35.76 26.29
C GLY A 724 3.96 34.65 25.52
N ASP A 725 4.04 33.43 26.07
CA ASP A 725 4.57 32.26 25.35
C ASP A 725 3.60 31.78 24.25
N THR A 726 4.13 30.95 23.35
CA THR A 726 3.37 30.31 22.27
C THR A 726 3.53 28.80 22.35
N LEU A 727 2.42 28.08 22.34
CA LEU A 727 2.37 26.63 22.26
C LEU A 727 1.89 26.20 20.88
N VAL A 728 2.64 25.30 20.25
CA VAL A 728 2.27 24.68 18.98
C VAL A 728 2.07 23.19 19.23
N LEU A 729 0.84 22.72 18.97
CA LEU A 729 0.34 21.42 19.36
C LEU A 729 -0.15 20.64 18.13
N PRO A 730 0.74 20.00 17.34
CA PRO A 730 0.33 19.01 16.37
C PRO A 730 -0.25 17.79 17.11
N VAL A 731 -1.56 17.57 17.06
CA VAL A 731 -2.27 16.46 17.75
C VAL A 731 -2.87 15.50 16.72
N HIS A 732 -2.49 14.22 16.79
CA HIS A 732 -2.76 13.28 15.71
C HIS A 732 -3.87 12.27 16.07
N GLY A 733 -3.85 11.72 17.29
CA GLY A 733 -4.86 10.80 17.75
C GLY A 733 -6.24 11.47 17.79
N VAL A 734 -7.24 10.80 17.22
CA VAL A 734 -8.62 11.34 17.15
C VAL A 734 -9.20 11.56 18.55
N ALA A 735 -9.04 10.58 19.44
CA ALA A 735 -9.52 10.68 20.82
C ALA A 735 -8.75 11.75 21.61
N ALA A 736 -7.43 11.79 21.44
CA ALA A 736 -6.59 12.80 22.08
C ALA A 736 -6.95 14.21 21.63
N ARG A 737 -7.15 14.43 20.32
CA ARG A 737 -7.55 15.72 19.77
C ARG A 737 -8.86 16.22 20.37
N ARG A 738 -9.87 15.36 20.48
CA ARG A 738 -11.13 15.72 21.15
C ARG A 738 -10.91 16.13 22.61
N ALA A 739 -10.14 15.34 23.36
CA ALA A 739 -9.87 15.63 24.77
C ALA A 739 -9.04 16.91 24.97
N VAL A 740 -8.09 17.21 24.07
CA VAL A 740 -7.31 18.44 24.10
C VAL A 740 -8.18 19.65 23.78
N ILE A 741 -9.07 19.57 22.79
CA ILE A 741 -10.01 20.65 22.48
C ILE A 741 -10.90 20.94 23.69
N GLU A 742 -11.50 19.90 24.31
CA GLU A 742 -12.32 20.06 25.52
C GLU A 742 -11.53 20.70 26.68
N LEU A 743 -10.25 20.31 26.85
CA LEU A 743 -9.35 20.90 27.84
C LEU A 743 -9.09 22.39 27.57
N LEU A 744 -8.85 22.78 26.32
CA LEU A 744 -8.56 24.15 25.93
C LEU A 744 -9.81 25.04 26.03
N ASP A 745 -10.96 24.56 25.55
CA ASP A 745 -12.25 25.25 25.66
C ASP A 745 -12.66 25.48 27.13
N GLY A 746 -12.31 24.55 28.02
CA GLY A 746 -12.59 24.67 29.44
C GLY A 746 -11.70 25.69 30.17
N ARG A 747 -10.53 26.03 29.62
CA ARG A 747 -9.59 27.01 30.20
C ARG A 747 -9.62 28.38 29.51
N ALA A 748 -10.17 28.46 28.31
CA ALA A 748 -10.33 29.72 27.58
C ALA A 748 -11.59 30.51 28.00
N ARG A 749 -12.51 29.86 28.73
CA ARG A 749 -13.63 30.50 29.42
C ARG A 749 -13.17 31.00 30.79
#